data_AF-A0A7I9Y6J3-F1
#
_entry.id   AF-A0A7I9Y6J3-F1
#
_cell.length_a   1.000
_cell.length_b   1.000
_cell.length_c   1.000
_cell.angle_alpha   90.00
_cell.angle_beta   90.00
_cell.angle_gamma   90.00
#
_symmetry.space_group_name_H-M   'P 1'
#
loop_
_entity.id
_entity.type
_entity.pdbx_description
1 polymer ?
#
loop_
_entity_poly.entity_id
_entity_poly.type
_entity_poly.pdbx_seq_one_letter_code
_entity_poly.pdbx_strand_id
1 'polypeptide(L)'
;MSLGRRGVAVATGQGKKRSQALYAAGVAMAVAGGGLAITMQPTRPAQPRPVALTAVSAEVQQAIDALLDVMKQAAADDAALPFATPDGVASLMTSLQNTNYELLMSGVSRVTELFDGWFFQSPEVIAGDAASPRQYFQFFTPDIYYHVTAGLAPGATYELTGTLGGGTEAFAIATEQITGSQAVSKESLELGHDLVVNPDGTFTVYIGPEAPSGAVNFIDDDSATIQGAASLLIRDMLGDWAKGPSDVSIHCVADCPPFFAIPEGGFFPSDDTVAPPKITSIDDALTTLFSAFAKIAGPFNTQNMGLAQIAGIQQPANTMSPLTTETSLFATGLPSADVSAGNFDLEPGQALIVKVPDVEAAYKGIELMNVYGAALPFTLAQTTLNNTTAFHSADGYTYYVVSATNPGVANWLDTGGIPNGEIFARFENLPDGTDPTGTEVTTQVVPVADVAQYLPDDTPTVSAAEYAADMTQRVLSYDYALDVSRMSAQPSWLIQQLLFSGLKGLIGDDNFAAVFGAEPETPLELRFTDALSPDWDAVWHGIAADPFGSLTAVVDNLPLLWSDISLPFQLAAAQSVLSLLLPGTAGSLLNDALLDPNSGIVAGLLNARDDLATVILTANDAWPTEVGETAAQQWANMSELVEQTAPTDLGSLFASLFDAG
;
A
#
# COMPACT_ATOMS: atom_id res chain seq x y z
N MET A 1 -3.92 -6.15 -69.52
CA MET A 1 -4.58 -5.63 -70.74
C MET A 1 -6.10 -5.63 -70.50
N SER A 2 -6.77 -4.52 -70.82
CA SER A 2 -8.23 -4.28 -70.78
C SER A 2 -8.88 -4.27 -69.37
N LEU A 3 -8.97 -3.18 -68.60
CA LEU A 3 -9.76 -1.93 -68.77
C LEU A 3 -11.25 -2.15 -69.10
N GLY A 4 -12.10 -1.94 -68.09
CA GLY A 4 -13.55 -1.74 -68.20
C GLY A 4 -14.01 -0.73 -67.13
N ARG A 5 -14.58 0.38 -67.58
CA ARG A 5 -14.86 1.62 -66.83
C ARG A 5 -16.34 1.70 -66.39
N ARG A 6 -16.53 2.31 -65.21
CA ARG A 6 -17.64 3.19 -64.75
C ARG A 6 -18.98 2.58 -64.33
N GLY A 7 -19.28 2.81 -63.06
CA GLY A 7 -20.63 3.07 -62.54
C GLY A 7 -20.51 3.97 -61.31
N VAL A 8 -20.66 5.28 -61.49
CA VAL A 8 -20.74 6.28 -60.42
C VAL A 8 -22.19 6.33 -59.95
N ALA A 9 -22.43 6.10 -58.66
CA ALA A 9 -23.67 6.42 -57.99
C ALA A 9 -23.35 7.34 -56.81
N VAL A 10 -23.52 8.65 -57.04
CA VAL A 10 -23.60 9.67 -55.99
C VAL A 10 -25.02 9.60 -55.42
N ALA A 11 -25.14 9.21 -54.15
CA ALA A 11 -26.37 9.36 -53.38
C ALA A 11 -26.11 10.37 -52.26
N THR A 12 -26.55 11.60 -52.50
CA THR A 12 -26.70 12.66 -51.50
C THR A 12 -27.86 12.31 -50.57
N GLY A 13 -27.59 12.26 -49.26
CA GLY A 13 -28.61 12.11 -48.22
C GLY A 13 -28.12 12.71 -46.91
N GLN A 14 -28.15 14.04 -46.81
CA GLN A 14 -28.12 14.75 -45.53
C GLN A 14 -29.28 14.27 -44.65
N GLY A 15 -29.02 14.06 -43.36
CA GLY A 15 -30.05 14.10 -42.32
C GLY A 15 -30.07 12.89 -41.40
N LYS A 16 -29.12 12.81 -40.46
CA LYS A 16 -29.31 12.24 -39.10
C LYS A 16 -28.14 12.59 -38.17
N LYS A 17 -27.74 13.86 -38.15
CA LYS A 17 -27.08 14.48 -36.99
C LYS A 17 -28.18 15.21 -36.21
N ARG A 18 -28.81 14.52 -35.26
CA ARG A 18 -29.64 15.04 -34.15
C ARG A 18 -30.53 13.92 -33.59
N SER A 19 -29.97 13.12 -32.68
CA SER A 19 -30.71 12.37 -31.66
C SER A 19 -29.75 11.63 -30.71
N GLN A 20 -28.73 12.35 -30.20
CA GLN A 20 -27.80 11.86 -29.17
C GLN A 20 -27.66 12.85 -28.00
N ALA A 21 -28.59 13.80 -27.89
CA ALA A 21 -28.72 14.66 -26.73
C ALA A 21 -30.07 14.34 -26.09
N LEU A 22 -30.07 14.07 -24.79
CA LEU A 22 -31.18 13.57 -23.95
C LEU A 22 -31.15 12.05 -23.74
N TYR A 23 -30.18 11.54 -22.97
CA TYR A 23 -30.33 10.44 -21.99
C TYR A 23 -28.99 10.21 -21.24
N ALA A 24 -28.34 11.30 -20.82
CA ALA A 24 -27.13 11.29 -19.99
C ALA A 24 -27.32 12.32 -18.86
N ALA A 25 -28.36 12.09 -18.04
CA ALA A 25 -28.65 12.89 -16.86
C ALA A 25 -28.85 11.91 -15.70
N GLY A 26 -27.79 11.74 -14.90
CA GLY A 26 -27.84 10.92 -13.70
C GLY A 26 -26.45 10.45 -13.29
N VAL A 27 -25.76 11.31 -12.52
CA VAL A 27 -24.52 11.03 -11.76
C VAL A 27 -23.23 10.97 -12.60
N ALA A 28 -22.15 11.58 -12.09
CA ALA A 28 -20.79 11.69 -12.65
C ALA A 28 -20.51 12.83 -13.68
N MET A 29 -20.69 14.09 -13.25
CA MET A 29 -19.91 15.22 -13.83
C MET A 29 -19.65 16.29 -12.76
N ALA A 30 -18.58 16.13 -11.98
CA ALA A 30 -18.01 17.23 -11.19
C ALA A 30 -16.56 16.97 -10.75
N VAL A 31 -15.67 16.41 -11.58
CA VAL A 31 -14.22 16.55 -11.37
C VAL A 31 -13.55 16.65 -12.74
N ALA A 32 -13.14 17.87 -13.09
CA ALA A 32 -12.07 18.26 -14.04
C ALA A 32 -12.43 19.57 -14.77
N GLY A 33 -11.68 20.64 -14.46
CA GLY A 33 -11.44 21.72 -15.42
C GLY A 33 -11.84 23.13 -15.01
N GLY A 34 -10.86 23.90 -14.51
CA GLY A 34 -10.67 25.29 -14.90
C GLY A 34 -11.43 26.36 -14.11
N GLY A 35 -10.67 27.16 -13.35
CA GLY A 35 -11.17 28.39 -12.76
C GLY A 35 -11.75 29.34 -13.81
N LEU A 36 -13.04 29.66 -13.68
CA LEU A 36 -13.66 30.84 -14.26
C LEU A 36 -14.82 31.27 -13.35
N ALA A 37 -14.70 32.46 -12.78
CA ALA A 37 -15.71 33.09 -11.96
C ALA A 37 -17.01 33.28 -12.78
N ILE A 38 -18.11 32.66 -12.34
CA ILE A 38 -19.44 32.92 -12.87
C ILE A 38 -20.24 33.66 -11.81
N THR A 39 -20.45 34.95 -12.02
CA THR A 39 -21.44 35.75 -11.27
C THR A 39 -22.84 35.26 -11.65
N MET A 40 -23.52 34.52 -10.77
CA MET A 40 -24.93 34.18 -10.91
C MET A 40 -25.79 34.99 -9.93
N GLN A 41 -26.83 35.64 -10.46
CA GLN A 41 -27.85 36.34 -9.67
C GLN A 41 -28.71 35.35 -8.86
N PRO A 42 -29.23 35.74 -7.68
CA PRO A 42 -29.88 34.81 -6.76
C PRO A 42 -31.32 34.53 -7.19
N THR A 43 -31.60 33.31 -7.63
CA THR A 43 -32.96 32.75 -7.60
C THR A 43 -33.18 32.07 -6.24
N ARG A 44 -34.25 32.45 -5.53
CA ARG A 44 -34.61 31.89 -4.22
C ARG A 44 -34.73 30.35 -4.31
N PRO A 45 -34.03 29.58 -3.46
CA PRO A 45 -34.21 28.14 -3.42
C PRO A 45 -35.57 27.79 -2.81
N ALA A 46 -36.24 26.80 -3.39
CA ALA A 46 -37.28 26.07 -2.69
C ALA A 46 -36.65 25.38 -1.47
N GLN A 47 -37.29 25.47 -0.30
CA GLN A 47 -36.78 24.83 0.92
C GLN A 47 -36.63 23.32 0.70
N PRO A 48 -35.43 22.74 0.86
CA PRO A 48 -35.27 21.31 0.87
C PRO A 48 -35.93 20.75 2.14
N ARG A 49 -36.74 19.70 1.98
CA ARG A 49 -37.16 18.89 3.13
C ARG A 49 -35.93 18.09 3.60
N PRO A 50 -35.57 18.14 4.89
CA PRO A 50 -34.48 17.31 5.39
C PRO A 50 -34.93 15.85 5.33
N VAL A 51 -34.28 15.04 4.48
CA VAL A 51 -34.28 13.59 4.64
C VAL A 51 -33.13 13.32 5.60
N ALA A 52 -33.45 12.94 6.82
CA ALA A 52 -32.47 12.35 7.72
C ALA A 52 -32.14 10.95 7.19
N LEU A 53 -31.03 10.81 6.47
CA LEU A 53 -30.39 9.53 6.19
C LEU A 53 -29.67 9.10 7.47
N THR A 54 -30.38 8.49 8.42
CA THR A 54 -29.75 8.00 9.68
C THR A 54 -30.02 6.53 9.96
N ALA A 55 -30.62 5.80 9.02
CA ALA A 55 -30.73 4.36 9.11
C ALA A 55 -30.55 3.78 7.71
N VAL A 56 -29.54 2.92 7.55
CA VAL A 56 -29.46 2.00 6.42
C VAL A 56 -30.76 1.21 6.32
N SER A 57 -31.11 0.78 5.10
CA SER A 57 -32.24 -0.14 4.92
C SER A 57 -32.02 -1.42 5.73
N ALA A 58 -33.11 -2.09 6.11
CA ALA A 58 -33.02 -3.34 6.88
C ALA A 58 -32.26 -4.42 6.10
N GLU A 59 -32.39 -4.41 4.77
CA GLU A 59 -31.71 -5.29 3.84
C GLU A 59 -30.20 -5.05 3.81
N VAL A 60 -29.76 -3.79 3.80
CA VAL A 60 -28.34 -3.44 3.89
C VAL A 60 -27.77 -3.80 5.26
N GLN A 61 -28.48 -3.47 6.35
CA GLN A 61 -28.03 -3.84 7.70
C GLN A 61 -27.90 -5.36 7.84
N GLN A 62 -28.84 -6.13 7.32
CA GLN A 62 -28.76 -7.60 7.36
C GLN A 62 -27.53 -8.13 6.61
N ALA A 63 -27.15 -7.51 5.49
CA ALA A 63 -25.95 -7.90 4.75
C ALA A 63 -24.67 -7.55 5.52
N ILE A 64 -24.63 -6.39 6.19
CA ILE A 64 -23.53 -5.99 7.08
C ILE A 64 -23.42 -6.97 8.24
N ASP A 65 -24.53 -7.26 8.94
CA ASP A 65 -24.55 -8.19 10.08
C ASP A 65 -24.07 -9.59 9.67
N ALA A 66 -24.47 -10.07 8.49
CA ALA A 66 -24.00 -11.34 7.96
C ALA A 66 -22.49 -11.37 7.70
N LEU A 67 -21.92 -10.27 7.16
CA LEU A 67 -20.47 -10.13 7.01
C LEU A 67 -19.77 -10.13 8.37
N LEU A 68 -20.27 -9.37 9.34
CA LEU A 68 -19.68 -9.30 10.67
C LEU A 68 -19.71 -10.66 11.39
N ASP A 69 -20.76 -11.45 11.18
CA ASP A 69 -20.83 -12.81 11.73
C ASP A 69 -19.81 -13.75 11.07
N VAL A 70 -19.56 -13.62 9.76
CA VAL A 70 -18.48 -14.33 9.07
C VAL A 70 -17.12 -13.93 9.60
N MET A 71 -16.86 -12.64 9.80
CA MET A 71 -15.60 -12.15 10.37
C MET A 71 -15.36 -12.68 11.78
N LYS A 72 -16.37 -12.62 12.65
CA LYS A 72 -16.26 -13.16 14.03
C LYS A 72 -16.01 -14.67 14.02
N GLN A 73 -16.64 -15.41 13.11
CA GLN A 73 -16.41 -16.83 12.98
C GLN A 73 -14.98 -17.11 12.50
N ALA A 74 -14.49 -16.40 11.48
CA ALA A 74 -13.12 -16.53 11.00
C ALA A 74 -12.10 -16.23 12.10
N ALA A 75 -12.26 -15.13 12.84
CA ALA A 75 -11.40 -14.81 13.98
C ALA A 75 -11.44 -15.88 15.08
N ALA A 76 -12.61 -16.49 15.34
CA ALA A 76 -12.73 -17.58 16.31
C ALA A 76 -12.04 -18.86 15.84
N ASP A 77 -12.09 -19.16 14.54
CA ASP A 77 -11.42 -20.30 13.93
C ASP A 77 -9.89 -20.11 13.96
N ASP A 78 -9.41 -18.90 13.65
CA ASP A 78 -7.99 -18.57 13.68
C ASP A 78 -7.42 -18.57 15.11
N ALA A 79 -8.19 -18.07 16.08
CA ALA A 79 -7.81 -18.12 17.48
C ALA A 79 -7.71 -19.55 18.05
N ALA A 80 -8.26 -20.55 17.34
CA ALA A 80 -8.14 -21.96 17.68
C ALA A 80 -6.95 -22.66 16.98
N LEU A 81 -6.18 -21.95 16.14
CA LEU A 81 -5.01 -22.52 15.48
C LEU A 81 -3.92 -22.88 16.50
N PRO A 82 -3.12 -23.94 16.26
CA PRO A 82 -2.15 -24.44 17.24
C PRO A 82 -1.05 -23.43 17.63
N PHE A 83 -0.77 -22.47 16.74
CA PHE A 83 0.24 -21.42 16.90
C PHE A 83 -0.35 -20.07 17.34
N ALA A 84 -1.67 -20.01 17.59
CA ALA A 84 -2.33 -18.80 18.05
C ALA A 84 -1.77 -18.35 19.42
N THR A 85 -1.48 -17.06 19.54
CA THR A 85 -0.95 -16.45 20.78
C THR A 85 -1.86 -15.31 21.23
N PRO A 86 -1.87 -14.93 22.52
CA PRO A 86 -2.74 -13.87 23.01
C PRO A 86 -2.61 -12.56 22.22
N ASP A 87 -1.37 -12.14 21.93
CA ASP A 87 -1.08 -10.92 21.18
C ASP A 87 -1.52 -11.05 19.71
N GLY A 88 -1.25 -12.20 19.08
CA GLY A 88 -1.76 -12.50 17.75
C GLY A 88 -3.29 -12.43 17.71
N VAL A 89 -3.99 -13.09 18.64
CA VAL A 89 -5.46 -13.13 18.70
C VAL A 89 -6.07 -11.73 18.81
N ALA A 90 -5.40 -10.82 19.51
CA ALA A 90 -5.85 -9.43 19.60
C ALA A 90 -5.86 -8.70 18.24
N SER A 91 -5.03 -9.12 17.29
CA SER A 91 -4.91 -8.51 15.95
C SER A 91 -5.84 -9.09 14.88
N LEU A 92 -6.52 -10.22 15.14
CA LEU A 92 -7.29 -10.96 14.14
C LEU A 92 -8.43 -10.14 13.53
N MET A 93 -9.19 -9.41 14.36
CA MET A 93 -10.28 -8.58 13.85
C MET A 93 -9.78 -7.42 13.00
N THR A 94 -8.66 -6.80 13.39
CA THR A 94 -7.99 -5.77 12.58
C THR A 94 -7.52 -6.34 11.25
N SER A 95 -6.97 -7.56 11.23
CA SER A 95 -6.54 -8.24 10.01
C SER A 95 -7.70 -8.51 9.05
N LEU A 96 -8.86 -8.94 9.57
CA LEU A 96 -10.08 -9.13 8.78
C LEU A 96 -10.68 -7.80 8.28
N GLN A 97 -10.55 -6.73 9.05
CA GLN A 97 -10.95 -5.39 8.63
C GLN A 97 -10.06 -4.88 7.49
N ASN A 98 -8.74 -5.08 7.59
CA ASN A 98 -7.79 -4.78 6.52
C ASN A 98 -8.07 -5.61 5.26
N THR A 99 -8.42 -6.89 5.43
CA THR A 99 -8.86 -7.77 4.34
C THR A 99 -10.10 -7.20 3.63
N ASN A 100 -11.13 -6.78 4.37
CA ASN A 100 -12.32 -6.17 3.76
C ASN A 100 -12.00 -4.87 3.03
N TYR A 101 -11.09 -4.07 3.57
CA TYR A 101 -10.60 -2.85 2.94
C TYR A 101 -9.93 -3.16 1.59
N GLU A 102 -9.03 -4.14 1.58
CA GLU A 102 -8.38 -4.65 0.37
C GLU A 102 -9.40 -5.17 -0.64
N LEU A 103 -10.37 -5.97 -0.21
CA LEU A 103 -11.41 -6.50 -1.08
C LEU A 103 -12.21 -5.35 -1.70
N LEU A 104 -12.58 -4.33 -0.92
CA LEU A 104 -13.27 -3.16 -1.48
C LEU A 104 -12.47 -2.53 -2.60
N MET A 105 -11.20 -2.27 -2.35
CA MET A 105 -10.35 -1.55 -3.28
C MET A 105 -10.01 -2.41 -4.51
N SER A 106 -9.72 -3.70 -4.33
CA SER A 106 -9.57 -4.63 -5.45
C SER A 106 -10.82 -4.70 -6.31
N GLY A 107 -12.00 -4.84 -5.69
CA GLY A 107 -13.25 -4.95 -6.44
C GLY A 107 -13.68 -3.64 -7.11
N VAL A 108 -13.36 -2.48 -6.54
CA VAL A 108 -13.58 -1.19 -7.21
C VAL A 108 -12.75 -1.14 -8.51
N SER A 109 -11.51 -1.64 -8.52
CA SER A 109 -10.66 -1.64 -9.73
C SER A 109 -11.25 -2.39 -10.91
N ARG A 110 -12.01 -3.45 -10.61
CA ARG A 110 -12.69 -4.27 -11.62
C ARG A 110 -13.87 -3.58 -12.30
N VAL A 111 -14.52 -2.62 -11.63
CA VAL A 111 -15.73 -1.95 -12.14
C VAL A 111 -15.48 -0.53 -12.65
N THR A 112 -14.25 -0.02 -12.51
CA THR A 112 -13.90 1.38 -12.74
C THR A 112 -12.91 1.62 -13.88
N GLU A 113 -12.96 0.89 -15.00
CA GLU A 113 -12.28 1.32 -16.25
C GLU A 113 -12.64 2.77 -16.70
N LEU A 114 -13.57 3.44 -16.01
CA LEU A 114 -13.74 4.89 -15.91
C LEU A 114 -12.47 5.75 -15.72
N PHE A 115 -11.35 5.20 -15.24
CA PHE A 115 -10.22 6.01 -14.75
C PHE A 115 -8.86 5.64 -15.34
N ASP A 116 -8.79 5.27 -16.63
CA ASP A 116 -7.53 4.90 -17.28
C ASP A 116 -6.77 3.80 -16.50
N GLY A 117 -7.44 2.68 -16.23
CA GLY A 117 -6.81 1.51 -15.62
C GLY A 117 -6.38 1.70 -14.16
N TRP A 118 -7.34 2.06 -13.30
CA TRP A 118 -7.12 2.25 -11.88
C TRP A 118 -6.35 1.09 -11.23
N PHE A 119 -5.23 1.41 -10.58
CA PHE A 119 -4.48 0.51 -9.72
C PHE A 119 -4.96 0.66 -8.28
N PHE A 120 -5.17 -0.47 -7.63
CA PHE A 120 -4.92 -0.58 -6.20
C PHE A 120 -3.40 -0.47 -6.01
N GLN A 121 -2.89 0.56 -5.32
CA GLN A 121 -1.47 0.70 -5.02
C GLN A 121 -1.25 0.56 -3.52
N SER A 122 -0.54 -0.47 -3.06
CA SER A 122 -0.05 -0.55 -1.69
C SER A 122 1.40 -0.05 -1.66
N PRO A 123 1.76 0.87 -0.74
CA PRO A 123 1.02 1.19 0.47
C PRO A 123 0.08 2.40 0.37
N GLU A 124 0.01 3.14 -0.74
CA GLU A 124 -0.79 4.37 -0.89
C GLU A 124 -2.29 4.21 -0.56
N VAL A 125 -2.87 3.08 -0.96
CA VAL A 125 -4.28 2.76 -0.77
C VAL A 125 -4.57 2.48 0.70
N ILE A 126 -3.55 2.37 1.55
CA ILE A 126 -3.74 1.88 2.89
C ILE A 126 -3.89 3.05 3.86
N ALA A 127 -5.12 3.58 3.93
CA ALA A 127 -5.59 4.64 4.82
C ALA A 127 -4.86 4.66 6.19
N GLY A 128 -3.82 5.50 6.30
CA GLY A 128 -2.99 5.74 7.48
C GLY A 128 -1.79 6.60 7.11
N ASP A 129 -1.23 7.31 8.08
CA ASP A 129 -0.01 8.11 7.88
C ASP A 129 1.23 7.20 7.81
N ALA A 130 2.34 7.74 7.32
CA ALA A 130 3.59 6.99 7.18
C ALA A 130 4.11 6.39 8.49
N ALA A 131 3.75 6.97 9.64
CA ALA A 131 4.15 6.45 10.95
C ALA A 131 3.23 5.31 11.43
N SER A 132 2.00 5.23 10.95
CA SER A 132 1.08 4.13 11.25
C SER A 132 0.35 3.68 9.98
N PRO A 133 1.06 3.09 9.00
CA PRO A 133 0.40 2.61 7.80
C PRO A 133 -0.45 1.41 8.18
N ARG A 134 -1.69 1.34 7.66
CA ARG A 134 -2.46 0.10 7.73
C ARG A 134 -1.69 -1.01 6.98
N GLN A 135 -1.94 -2.26 7.36
CA GLN A 135 -1.27 -3.40 6.74
C GLN A 135 -2.10 -3.97 5.60
N TYR A 136 -1.40 -4.43 4.56
CA TYR A 136 -1.95 -5.07 3.38
C TYR A 136 -1.36 -6.46 3.26
N PHE A 137 -2.13 -7.46 2.82
CA PHE A 137 -1.72 -8.86 2.76
C PHE A 137 -1.11 -9.46 4.05
N GLN A 138 -0.98 -10.77 4.08
CA GLN A 138 0.02 -11.40 4.95
C GLN A 138 1.33 -11.48 4.19
N PHE A 139 2.46 -11.47 4.89
CA PHE A 139 3.80 -11.48 4.30
C PHE A 139 4.12 -10.24 3.46
N PHE A 140 3.48 -9.12 3.81
CA PHE A 140 3.81 -7.82 3.25
C PHE A 140 5.11 -7.29 3.83
N THR A 141 5.96 -6.79 2.94
CA THR A 141 7.19 -6.09 3.25
C THR A 141 7.05 -4.62 2.89
N PRO A 142 7.43 -3.68 3.78
CA PRO A 142 7.33 -2.25 3.53
C PRO A 142 8.23 -1.73 2.40
N ASP A 143 9.23 -2.51 2.00
CA ASP A 143 10.09 -2.21 0.86
C ASP A 143 9.44 -2.50 -0.48
N ILE A 144 8.28 -3.18 -0.51
CA ILE A 144 7.61 -3.54 -1.77
C ILE A 144 6.37 -2.66 -1.97
N TYR A 145 6.44 -1.85 -3.02
CA TYR A 145 5.33 -1.04 -3.51
C TYR A 145 4.57 -1.88 -4.55
N TYR A 146 3.42 -2.37 -4.13
CA TYR A 146 2.57 -3.25 -4.92
C TYR A 146 1.59 -2.43 -5.74
N HIS A 147 1.52 -2.68 -7.05
CA HIS A 147 0.42 -2.20 -7.88
C HIS A 147 -0.41 -3.39 -8.36
N VAL A 148 -1.68 -3.40 -7.97
CA VAL A 148 -2.62 -4.48 -8.26
C VAL A 148 -3.78 -3.91 -9.05
N THR A 149 -4.18 -4.59 -10.12
CA THR A 149 -5.49 -4.33 -10.73
C THR A 149 -6.24 -5.63 -10.90
N ALA A 150 -7.51 -5.66 -10.48
CA ALA A 150 -8.31 -6.86 -10.52
C ALA A 150 -9.16 -6.92 -11.79
N GLY A 151 -8.98 -7.96 -12.58
CA GLY A 151 -9.88 -8.27 -13.70
C GLY A 151 -9.58 -7.50 -14.98
N LEU A 152 -8.41 -7.75 -15.57
CA LEU A 152 -8.13 -7.41 -16.96
C LEU A 152 -9.23 -8.02 -17.85
N ALA A 153 -9.77 -7.21 -18.75
CA ALA A 153 -10.96 -7.58 -19.51
C ALA A 153 -10.67 -8.70 -20.52
N PRO A 154 -11.55 -9.71 -20.61
CA PRO A 154 -11.52 -10.73 -21.64
C PRO A 154 -11.28 -10.22 -23.06
N GLY A 155 -10.14 -10.59 -23.66
CA GLY A 155 -9.78 -10.31 -25.04
C GLY A 155 -9.28 -8.89 -25.28
N ALA A 156 -9.22 -8.05 -24.24
CA ALA A 156 -8.68 -6.70 -24.33
C ALA A 156 -7.15 -6.72 -24.42
N THR A 157 -6.60 -5.68 -25.02
CA THR A 157 -5.17 -5.38 -24.98
C THR A 157 -4.93 -4.13 -24.17
N TYR A 158 -4.00 -4.21 -23.22
CA TYR A 158 -3.57 -3.12 -22.36
C TYR A 158 -2.15 -2.69 -22.71
N GLU A 159 -1.88 -1.40 -22.59
CA GLU A 159 -0.56 -0.80 -22.63
C GLU A 159 -0.23 -0.28 -21.22
N LEU A 160 0.82 -0.84 -20.64
CA LEU A 160 1.43 -0.41 -19.40
C LEU A 160 2.64 0.48 -19.74
N THR A 161 2.70 1.68 -19.20
CA THR A 161 3.84 2.58 -19.32
C THR A 161 4.33 3.03 -17.95
N GLY A 162 5.64 3.17 -17.79
CA GLY A 162 6.19 3.64 -16.54
C GLY A 162 7.63 4.11 -16.65
N THR A 163 8.13 4.67 -15.56
CA THR A 163 9.54 5.04 -15.36
C THR A 163 10.01 4.44 -14.04
N LEU A 164 11.15 3.74 -14.06
CA LEU A 164 11.73 3.18 -12.84
C LEU A 164 12.10 4.27 -11.83
N GLY A 165 11.79 4.02 -10.56
CA GLY A 165 12.11 4.89 -9.44
C GLY A 165 13.60 4.89 -9.11
N GLY A 166 14.06 5.92 -8.40
CA GLY A 166 15.45 5.99 -7.95
C GLY A 166 15.77 5.00 -6.83
N GLY A 167 14.74 4.54 -6.10
CA GLY A 167 14.87 3.55 -5.03
C GLY A 167 14.75 2.11 -5.49
N THR A 168 14.28 1.87 -6.71
CA THR A 168 13.98 0.54 -7.27
C THR A 168 15.26 -0.28 -7.49
N GLU A 169 15.39 -1.39 -6.78
CA GLU A 169 16.47 -2.38 -6.96
C GLU A 169 16.01 -3.64 -7.69
N ALA A 170 14.74 -4.02 -7.51
CA ALA A 170 14.09 -5.10 -8.25
C ALA A 170 12.67 -4.68 -8.63
N PHE A 171 12.23 -5.10 -9.82
CA PHE A 171 10.92 -4.72 -10.36
C PHE A 171 10.35 -5.87 -11.18
N ALA A 172 9.10 -6.25 -10.89
CA ALA A 172 8.43 -7.36 -11.56
C ALA A 172 6.99 -6.99 -11.93
N ILE A 173 6.57 -7.39 -13.14
CA ILE A 173 5.19 -7.26 -13.63
C ILE A 173 4.68 -8.66 -13.90
N ALA A 174 3.66 -9.11 -13.18
CA ALA A 174 3.11 -10.46 -13.32
C ALA A 174 1.59 -10.45 -13.54
N THR A 175 1.10 -11.28 -14.46
CA THR A 175 -0.33 -11.60 -14.51
C THR A 175 -0.65 -12.71 -13.53
N GLU A 176 -1.74 -12.51 -12.79
CA GLU A 176 -2.18 -13.38 -11.71
C GLU A 176 -3.52 -14.00 -12.06
N GLN A 177 -3.64 -15.33 -12.03
CA GLN A 177 -4.95 -15.97 -12.04
C GLN A 177 -5.52 -15.98 -10.63
N ILE A 178 -6.54 -15.16 -10.39
CA ILE A 178 -7.24 -15.08 -9.12
C ILE A 178 -8.61 -15.75 -9.23
N THR A 179 -8.87 -16.74 -8.38
CA THR A 179 -10.19 -17.31 -8.13
C THR A 179 -10.67 -16.87 -6.74
N GLY A 180 -11.91 -17.21 -6.38
CA GLY A 180 -12.47 -16.87 -5.06
C GLY A 180 -11.70 -17.47 -3.86
N SER A 181 -10.68 -18.31 -4.09
CA SER A 181 -9.86 -18.91 -3.04
C SER A 181 -8.40 -19.18 -3.42
N GLN A 182 -7.90 -18.78 -4.59
CA GLN A 182 -6.50 -19.01 -4.98
C GLN A 182 -5.97 -17.88 -5.86
N ALA A 183 -4.67 -17.59 -5.75
CA ALA A 183 -3.93 -16.74 -6.67
C ALA A 183 -2.68 -17.49 -7.16
N VAL A 184 -2.39 -17.42 -8.45
CA VAL A 184 -1.22 -18.08 -9.06
C VAL A 184 -0.68 -17.21 -10.20
N SER A 185 0.63 -16.93 -10.19
CA SER A 185 1.27 -16.19 -11.27
C SER A 185 1.28 -17.01 -12.56
N LYS A 186 1.04 -16.35 -13.70
CA LYS A 186 1.01 -16.98 -15.02
C LYS A 186 2.25 -16.69 -15.82
N GLU A 187 2.54 -15.42 -15.99
CA GLU A 187 3.70 -14.91 -16.70
C GLU A 187 4.17 -13.66 -15.97
N SER A 188 5.49 -13.52 -15.84
CA SER A 188 6.16 -12.37 -15.26
C SER A 188 7.15 -11.78 -16.24
N LEU A 189 7.40 -10.48 -16.12
CA LEU A 189 8.56 -9.79 -16.66
C LEU A 189 9.30 -9.13 -15.51
N GLU A 190 10.59 -9.38 -15.40
CA GLU A 190 11.43 -9.03 -14.27
C GLU A 190 12.66 -8.22 -14.74
N LEU A 191 12.93 -7.12 -14.05
CA LEU A 191 14.01 -6.21 -14.33
C LEU A 191 15.36 -6.92 -14.23
N GLY A 192 16.14 -6.90 -15.31
CA GLY A 192 17.45 -7.57 -15.35
C GLY A 192 17.40 -8.97 -15.94
N HIS A 193 16.20 -9.51 -16.19
CA HIS A 193 15.99 -10.76 -16.89
C HIS A 193 15.33 -10.50 -18.25
N ASP A 194 14.01 -10.45 -18.29
CA ASP A 194 13.17 -10.40 -19.49
C ASP A 194 12.42 -9.08 -19.67
N LEU A 195 12.39 -8.20 -18.66
CA LEU A 195 11.92 -6.83 -18.83
C LEU A 195 12.99 -5.94 -19.47
N VAL A 196 12.69 -5.43 -20.68
CA VAL A 196 13.55 -4.46 -21.37
C VAL A 196 13.14 -3.04 -21.01
N VAL A 197 14.08 -2.30 -20.42
CA VAL A 197 13.93 -0.89 -20.03
C VAL A 197 14.79 0.00 -20.94
N ASN A 198 14.28 1.17 -21.30
CA ASN A 198 15.00 2.15 -22.08
C ASN A 198 16.16 2.77 -21.28
N PRO A 199 17.18 3.36 -21.94
CA PRO A 199 18.30 3.99 -21.24
C PRO A 199 17.93 5.15 -20.30
N ASP A 200 16.73 5.72 -20.45
CA ASP A 200 16.20 6.79 -19.60
C ASP A 200 15.33 6.26 -18.45
N GLY A 201 15.29 4.94 -18.24
CA GLY A 201 14.49 4.30 -17.18
C GLY A 201 13.03 4.05 -17.55
N THR A 202 12.58 4.49 -18.73
CA THR A 202 11.19 4.28 -19.17
C THR A 202 10.97 2.88 -19.73
N PHE A 203 9.76 2.35 -19.59
CA PHE A 203 9.37 1.08 -20.18
C PHE A 203 7.94 1.12 -20.73
N THR A 204 7.67 0.18 -21.63
CA THR A 204 6.32 -0.07 -22.14
C THR A 204 6.12 -1.58 -22.22
N VAL A 205 5.03 -2.07 -21.63
CA VAL A 205 4.63 -3.48 -21.66
C VAL A 205 3.23 -3.59 -22.23
N TYR A 206 3.06 -4.51 -23.18
CA TYR A 206 1.73 -4.85 -23.69
C TYR A 206 1.24 -6.14 -23.03
N ILE A 207 -0.03 -6.15 -22.64
CA ILE A 207 -0.68 -7.31 -22.01
C ILE A 207 -1.94 -7.59 -22.81
N GLY A 208 -2.07 -8.80 -23.36
CA GLY A 208 -3.24 -9.17 -24.16
C GLY A 208 -3.04 -10.46 -24.95
N PRO A 209 -4.01 -10.83 -25.80
CA PRO A 209 -3.96 -12.08 -26.56
C PRO A 209 -3.04 -12.02 -27.79
N GLU A 210 -2.72 -10.82 -28.29
CA GLU A 210 -1.85 -10.65 -29.45
C GLU A 210 -0.88 -9.47 -29.23
N ALA A 211 0.41 -9.73 -29.40
CA ALA A 211 1.44 -8.69 -29.30
C ALA A 211 1.27 -7.65 -30.41
N PRO A 212 1.19 -6.34 -30.07
CA PRO A 212 1.25 -5.29 -31.07
C PRO A 212 2.55 -5.36 -31.89
N SER A 213 2.47 -5.01 -33.18
CA SER A 213 3.63 -5.07 -34.07
C SER A 213 4.79 -4.22 -33.55
N GLY A 214 5.89 -4.86 -33.18
CA GLY A 214 7.09 -4.18 -32.68
C GLY A 214 7.13 -4.01 -31.16
N ALA A 215 6.17 -4.59 -30.43
CA ALA A 215 6.25 -4.73 -28.98
C ALA A 215 7.56 -5.42 -28.58
N VAL A 216 8.28 -4.81 -27.65
CA VAL A 216 9.53 -5.34 -27.09
C VAL A 216 9.22 -6.17 -25.85
N ASN A 217 8.43 -5.62 -24.93
CA ASN A 217 7.90 -6.33 -23.79
C ASN A 217 6.44 -6.71 -24.06
N PHE A 218 6.11 -7.97 -23.88
CA PHE A 218 4.76 -8.49 -24.07
C PHE A 218 4.51 -9.66 -23.13
N ILE A 219 3.34 -9.66 -22.49
CA ILE A 219 2.83 -10.78 -21.70
C ILE A 219 1.67 -11.41 -22.48
N ASP A 220 1.86 -12.66 -22.91
CA ASP A 220 0.91 -13.45 -23.69
C ASP A 220 -0.05 -14.18 -22.76
N ASP A 221 -1.12 -13.49 -22.36
CA ASP A 221 -2.12 -14.09 -21.49
C ASP A 221 -3.49 -14.25 -22.18
N ASP A 222 -3.54 -15.25 -23.06
CA ASP A 222 -4.79 -15.83 -23.59
C ASP A 222 -5.65 -16.47 -22.48
N SER A 223 -5.07 -16.83 -21.33
CA SER A 223 -5.77 -17.55 -20.24
C SER A 223 -6.41 -16.62 -19.21
N ALA A 224 -5.84 -15.44 -19.04
CA ALA A 224 -6.31 -14.30 -18.25
C ALA A 224 -7.74 -13.89 -18.59
N THR A 225 -8.07 -14.06 -19.86
CA THR A 225 -9.18 -13.43 -20.53
C THR A 225 -10.36 -14.38 -20.77
N ILE A 226 -10.26 -15.68 -20.48
CA ILE A 226 -11.34 -16.63 -20.82
C ILE A 226 -12.43 -16.72 -19.74
N GLN A 227 -12.19 -16.21 -18.52
CA GLN A 227 -13.20 -16.13 -17.45
C GLN A 227 -13.20 -14.81 -16.65
N GLY A 228 -12.41 -13.81 -17.06
CA GLY A 228 -12.29 -12.52 -16.34
C GLY A 228 -11.61 -12.67 -14.97
N ALA A 229 -10.63 -13.56 -14.89
CA ALA A 229 -9.95 -13.97 -13.66
C ALA A 229 -8.50 -13.50 -13.56
N ALA A 230 -7.93 -12.89 -14.61
CA ALA A 230 -6.61 -12.29 -14.49
C ALA A 230 -6.62 -10.94 -13.80
N SER A 231 -5.74 -10.82 -12.84
CA SER A 231 -5.32 -9.57 -12.23
C SER A 231 -3.88 -9.27 -12.67
N LEU A 232 -3.46 -8.03 -12.53
CA LEU A 232 -2.06 -7.64 -12.65
C LEU A 232 -1.50 -7.44 -11.26
N LEU A 233 -0.28 -7.91 -11.01
CA LEU A 233 0.49 -7.68 -9.81
C LEU A 233 1.87 -7.16 -10.21
N ILE A 234 2.16 -5.92 -9.83
CA ILE A 234 3.46 -5.29 -10.01
C ILE A 234 4.10 -5.17 -8.65
N ARG A 235 5.36 -5.58 -8.55
CA ARG A 235 6.18 -5.45 -7.35
C ARG A 235 7.33 -4.52 -7.68
N ASP A 236 7.37 -3.37 -7.03
CA ASP A 236 8.51 -2.46 -7.06
C ASP A 236 9.22 -2.52 -5.70
N MET A 237 10.45 -3.02 -5.69
CA MET A 237 11.20 -3.33 -4.48
C MET A 237 12.27 -2.29 -4.27
N LEU A 238 12.12 -1.51 -3.20
CA LEU A 238 12.94 -0.35 -2.90
C LEU A 238 14.06 -0.73 -1.93
N GLY A 239 15.29 -0.48 -2.33
CA GLY A 239 16.44 -0.51 -1.41
C GLY A 239 16.49 0.74 -0.53
N ASP A 240 16.07 1.89 -1.07
CA ASP A 240 16.12 3.19 -0.38
C ASP A 240 14.85 3.99 -0.65
N TRP A 241 13.98 4.10 0.36
CA TRP A 241 12.73 4.83 0.25
C TRP A 241 12.92 6.32 -0.07
N ALA A 242 14.03 6.94 0.36
CA ALA A 242 14.29 8.37 0.13
C ALA A 242 14.58 8.71 -1.35
N LYS A 243 14.65 7.69 -2.21
CA LYS A 243 14.81 7.84 -3.67
C LYS A 243 13.55 7.53 -4.48
N GLY A 244 12.47 7.15 -3.80
CA GLY A 244 11.12 7.02 -4.35
C GLY A 244 10.89 5.77 -5.23
N PRO A 245 9.64 5.30 -5.31
CA PRO A 245 9.23 4.21 -6.18
C PRO A 245 9.11 4.64 -7.65
N SER A 246 8.85 3.67 -8.51
CA SER A 246 8.54 3.80 -9.92
C SER A 246 7.16 4.40 -10.16
N ASP A 247 7.01 5.11 -11.27
CA ASP A 247 5.71 5.48 -11.80
C ASP A 247 5.19 4.39 -12.73
N VAL A 248 3.90 4.07 -12.64
CA VAL A 248 3.25 3.07 -13.50
C VAL A 248 1.84 3.51 -13.85
N SER A 249 1.48 3.34 -15.12
CA SER A 249 0.16 3.61 -15.66
C SER A 249 -0.23 2.49 -16.61
N ILE A 250 -1.52 2.12 -16.62
CA ILE A 250 -2.05 1.10 -17.53
C ILE A 250 -3.29 1.65 -18.21
N HIS A 251 -3.45 1.44 -19.51
CA HIS A 251 -4.68 1.80 -20.19
C HIS A 251 -5.04 0.78 -21.26
N CYS A 252 -6.34 0.56 -21.46
CA CYS A 252 -6.81 -0.31 -22.51
C CYS A 252 -6.63 0.37 -23.88
N VAL A 253 -6.00 -0.33 -24.82
CA VAL A 253 -5.67 0.18 -26.17
C VAL A 253 -6.42 -0.54 -27.29
N ALA A 254 -6.98 -1.73 -27.05
CA ALA A 254 -7.83 -2.44 -28.00
C ALA A 254 -8.85 -3.36 -27.30
N ASP A 255 -10.00 -3.56 -27.94
CA ASP A 255 -11.07 -4.49 -27.50
C ASP A 255 -11.61 -4.20 -26.08
N CYS A 256 -11.59 -2.92 -25.69
CA CYS A 256 -11.97 -2.48 -24.36
C CYS A 256 -13.46 -2.78 -24.04
N PRO A 257 -13.75 -3.23 -22.82
CA PRO A 257 -15.10 -3.53 -22.39
C PRO A 257 -15.98 -2.25 -22.36
N PRO A 258 -17.31 -2.42 -22.42
CA PRO A 258 -18.22 -1.30 -22.26
C PRO A 258 -18.19 -0.73 -20.83
N PHE A 259 -18.33 0.60 -20.76
CA PHE A 259 -18.37 1.41 -19.54
C PHE A 259 -19.33 0.85 -18.46
N PHE A 260 -18.85 0.71 -17.21
CA PHE A 260 -19.58 0.15 -16.05
C PHE A 260 -20.11 -1.30 -16.24
N ALA A 261 -19.42 -2.14 -17.01
CA ALA A 261 -19.75 -3.56 -17.06
C ALA A 261 -19.18 -4.27 -15.82
N ILE A 262 -20.06 -4.77 -14.94
CA ILE A 262 -19.65 -5.79 -13.97
C ILE A 262 -19.44 -7.09 -14.78
N PRO A 263 -18.23 -7.69 -14.78
CA PRO A 263 -18.00 -8.92 -15.53
C PRO A 263 -18.91 -10.07 -15.09
N GLU A 264 -19.08 -11.08 -15.95
CA GLU A 264 -19.63 -12.37 -15.51
C GLU A 264 -18.77 -12.88 -14.34
N GLY A 265 -19.38 -13.17 -13.18
CA GLY A 265 -18.68 -13.46 -11.91
C GLY A 265 -18.82 -12.38 -10.82
N GLY A 266 -19.26 -11.17 -11.16
CA GLY A 266 -19.58 -10.12 -10.17
C GLY A 266 -18.43 -9.16 -9.86
N PHE A 267 -18.49 -8.54 -8.66
CA PHE A 267 -17.53 -7.53 -8.18
C PHE A 267 -16.14 -8.12 -7.88
N PHE A 268 -16.06 -9.45 -7.73
CA PHE A 268 -14.85 -10.21 -7.49
C PHE A 268 -14.78 -11.41 -8.44
N PRO A 269 -13.57 -11.88 -8.80
CA PRO A 269 -13.41 -13.16 -9.48
C PRO A 269 -14.09 -14.28 -8.68
N SER A 270 -14.96 -15.06 -9.31
CA SER A 270 -15.58 -16.23 -8.68
C SER A 270 -15.85 -17.33 -9.71
N ASP A 271 -15.85 -18.58 -9.26
CA ASP A 271 -16.17 -19.74 -10.10
C ASP A 271 -17.67 -19.83 -10.44
N ASP A 272 -18.50 -18.98 -9.83
CA ASP A 272 -19.94 -18.93 -10.01
C ASP A 272 -20.32 -18.15 -11.28
N THR A 273 -20.85 -18.84 -12.29
CA THR A 273 -21.31 -18.23 -13.55
C THR A 273 -22.70 -17.57 -13.46
N VAL A 274 -23.06 -16.99 -12.31
CA VAL A 274 -24.38 -16.35 -12.11
C VAL A 274 -24.33 -14.92 -12.65
N ALA A 275 -25.31 -14.56 -13.48
CA ALA A 275 -25.44 -13.18 -13.96
C ALA A 275 -25.55 -12.21 -12.76
N PRO A 276 -24.75 -11.12 -12.72
CA PRO A 276 -24.80 -10.20 -11.60
C PRO A 276 -26.20 -9.59 -11.45
N PRO A 277 -26.67 -9.35 -10.21
CA PRO A 277 -27.96 -8.72 -9.99
C PRO A 277 -27.99 -7.34 -10.64
N LYS A 278 -29.16 -6.93 -11.15
CA LYS A 278 -29.34 -5.58 -11.68
C LYS A 278 -29.32 -4.60 -10.51
N ILE A 279 -28.31 -3.74 -10.46
CA ILE A 279 -28.24 -2.64 -9.51
C ILE A 279 -29.20 -1.55 -9.97
N THR A 280 -30.27 -1.31 -9.22
CA THR A 280 -31.27 -0.27 -9.55
C THR A 280 -31.39 0.82 -8.49
N SER A 281 -30.73 0.65 -7.35
CA SER A 281 -30.70 1.58 -6.23
C SER A 281 -29.37 1.49 -5.47
N ILE A 282 -29.13 2.43 -4.55
CA ILE A 282 -27.97 2.41 -3.65
C ILE A 282 -28.06 1.22 -2.69
N ASP A 283 -29.26 0.90 -2.19
CA ASP A 283 -29.47 -0.28 -1.34
C ASP A 283 -29.12 -1.57 -2.09
N ASP A 284 -29.52 -1.71 -3.37
CA ASP A 284 -29.13 -2.87 -4.18
C ASP A 284 -27.61 -2.99 -4.30
N ALA A 285 -26.91 -1.86 -4.49
CA ALA A 285 -25.45 -1.83 -4.61
C ALA A 285 -24.78 -2.24 -3.29
N LEU A 286 -25.18 -1.65 -2.16
CA LEU A 286 -24.62 -1.93 -0.85
C LEU A 286 -24.92 -3.38 -0.40
N THR A 287 -26.16 -3.85 -0.58
CA THR A 287 -26.53 -5.24 -0.29
C THR A 287 -25.72 -6.20 -1.16
N THR A 288 -25.54 -5.90 -2.45
CA THR A 288 -24.72 -6.74 -3.35
C THR A 288 -23.27 -6.76 -2.90
N LEU A 289 -22.69 -5.61 -2.55
CA LEU A 289 -21.31 -5.48 -2.07
C LEU A 289 -21.06 -6.30 -0.79
N PHE A 290 -21.82 -6.04 0.27
CA PHE A 290 -21.62 -6.72 1.55
C PHE A 290 -21.97 -8.21 1.49
N SER A 291 -22.94 -8.59 0.66
CA SER A 291 -23.22 -10.01 0.40
C SER A 291 -22.07 -10.70 -0.35
N ALA A 292 -21.35 -9.98 -1.23
CA ALA A 292 -20.16 -10.51 -1.88
C ALA A 292 -19.02 -10.66 -0.88
N PHE A 293 -18.80 -9.68 -0.01
CA PHE A 293 -17.78 -9.75 1.05
C PHE A 293 -18.03 -10.91 1.99
N ALA A 294 -19.28 -11.09 2.44
CA ALA A 294 -19.65 -12.19 3.34
C ALA A 294 -19.35 -13.58 2.74
N LYS A 295 -19.33 -13.70 1.39
CA LYS A 295 -18.95 -14.96 0.71
C LYS A 295 -17.45 -15.16 0.61
N ILE A 296 -16.68 -14.07 0.51
CA ILE A 296 -15.24 -14.11 0.17
C ILE A 296 -14.37 -13.98 1.41
N ALA A 297 -14.77 -13.19 2.41
CA ALA A 297 -13.95 -12.89 3.58
C ALA A 297 -13.48 -14.16 4.32
N GLY A 298 -14.37 -15.13 4.57
CA GLY A 298 -14.02 -16.38 5.24
C GLY A 298 -13.01 -17.23 4.45
N PRO A 299 -13.32 -17.61 3.19
CA PRO A 299 -12.38 -18.35 2.33
C PRO A 299 -11.05 -17.62 2.12
N PHE A 300 -11.07 -16.32 1.86
CA PHE A 300 -9.85 -15.51 1.68
C PHE A 300 -9.00 -15.48 2.95
N ASN A 301 -9.62 -15.26 4.11
CA ASN A 301 -8.92 -15.33 5.40
C ASN A 301 -8.31 -16.71 5.67
N THR A 302 -9.03 -17.78 5.33
CA THR A 302 -8.52 -19.16 5.46
C THR A 302 -7.27 -19.37 4.60
N GLN A 303 -7.24 -18.81 3.40
CA GLN A 303 -6.09 -18.89 2.50
C GLN A 303 -4.90 -18.10 3.05
N ASN A 304 -5.16 -16.88 3.52
CA ASN A 304 -4.16 -16.07 4.21
C ASN A 304 -3.54 -16.88 5.35
N MET A 305 -4.33 -17.41 6.30
CA MET A 305 -3.79 -18.26 7.37
C MET A 305 -3.03 -19.50 6.89
N GLY A 306 -3.33 -20.00 5.69
CA GLY A 306 -2.55 -21.03 5.01
C GLY A 306 -1.15 -20.55 4.60
N LEU A 307 -1.02 -19.30 4.14
CA LEU A 307 0.27 -18.67 3.83
C LEU A 307 1.14 -18.57 5.09
N ALA A 308 0.59 -18.15 6.23
CA ALA A 308 1.31 -18.17 7.50
C ALA A 308 1.86 -19.56 7.84
N GLN A 309 1.04 -20.60 7.67
CA GLN A 309 1.46 -21.97 7.96
C GLN A 309 2.63 -22.47 7.11
N ILE A 310 2.71 -22.07 5.84
CA ILE A 310 3.76 -22.52 4.91
C ILE A 310 5.02 -21.66 4.96
N ALA A 311 4.93 -20.44 5.48
CA ALA A 311 5.99 -19.45 5.42
C ALA A 311 6.89 -19.37 6.67
N GLY A 312 6.63 -20.12 7.74
CA GLY A 312 7.62 -20.27 8.80
C GLY A 312 7.12 -20.70 10.17
N ILE A 313 5.86 -20.41 10.53
CA ILE A 313 5.37 -20.66 11.89
C ILE A 313 5.37 -22.14 12.30
N GLN A 314 5.36 -23.08 11.34
CA GLN A 314 5.44 -24.51 11.62
C GLN A 314 6.86 -25.06 11.77
N GLN A 315 7.90 -24.26 11.49
CA GLN A 315 9.27 -24.65 11.76
C GLN A 315 9.48 -24.86 13.27
N PRO A 316 10.45 -25.70 13.69
CA PRO A 316 10.84 -25.75 15.09
C PRO A 316 11.11 -24.35 15.66
N ALA A 317 10.74 -24.14 16.92
CA ALA A 317 10.88 -22.84 17.58
C ALA A 317 12.28 -22.25 17.40
N ASN A 318 12.37 -20.96 17.06
CA ASN A 318 13.64 -20.25 16.88
C ASN A 318 14.52 -20.78 15.74
N THR A 319 13.93 -21.32 14.67
CA THR A 319 14.67 -21.81 13.50
C THR A 319 14.12 -21.21 12.20
N MET A 320 14.95 -21.22 11.16
CA MET A 320 14.57 -20.89 9.79
C MET A 320 14.92 -22.05 8.86
N SER A 321 14.20 -22.15 7.75
CA SER A 321 14.51 -23.11 6.68
C SER A 321 15.84 -22.77 5.99
N PRO A 322 16.43 -23.71 5.24
CA PRO A 322 17.35 -23.36 4.17
C PRO A 322 16.67 -22.45 3.13
N LEU A 323 17.46 -21.78 2.32
CA LEU A 323 16.97 -21.02 1.17
C LEU A 323 16.22 -21.95 0.21
N THR A 324 15.10 -21.47 -0.32
CA THR A 324 14.30 -22.20 -1.31
C THR A 324 13.69 -21.20 -2.28
N THR A 325 13.48 -21.62 -3.52
CA THR A 325 12.81 -20.81 -4.54
C THR A 325 11.46 -20.31 -4.01
N GLU A 326 11.16 -19.01 -4.17
CA GLU A 326 9.93 -18.41 -3.64
C GLU A 326 8.68 -19.12 -4.19
N THR A 327 8.69 -19.46 -5.47
CA THR A 327 7.62 -20.22 -6.16
C THR A 327 7.32 -21.59 -5.55
N SER A 328 8.22 -22.15 -4.74
CA SER A 328 7.99 -23.40 -4.00
C SER A 328 7.16 -23.22 -2.73
N LEU A 329 7.16 -22.02 -2.16
CA LEU A 329 6.37 -21.66 -0.99
C LEU A 329 5.10 -20.91 -1.40
N PHE A 330 5.22 -19.92 -2.28
CA PHE A 330 4.11 -19.07 -2.70
C PHE A 330 3.80 -19.27 -4.18
N ALA A 331 2.53 -19.58 -4.49
CA ALA A 331 2.09 -19.75 -5.87
C ALA A 331 2.14 -18.46 -6.71
N THR A 332 2.26 -17.31 -6.04
CA THR A 332 2.45 -15.99 -6.66
C THR A 332 3.88 -15.47 -6.54
N GLY A 333 4.82 -16.31 -6.07
CA GLY A 333 6.23 -15.95 -5.90
C GLY A 333 6.95 -15.72 -7.24
N LEU A 334 8.04 -14.96 -7.21
CA LEU A 334 8.84 -14.66 -8.38
C LEU A 334 9.81 -15.82 -8.71
N PRO A 335 9.91 -16.22 -9.98
CA PRO A 335 10.89 -17.20 -10.45
C PRO A 335 12.35 -16.87 -10.15
N SER A 336 12.72 -15.58 -10.10
CA SER A 336 14.09 -15.12 -9.80
C SER A 336 14.38 -14.96 -8.31
N ALA A 337 13.48 -15.38 -7.43
CA ALA A 337 13.58 -15.15 -5.99
C ALA A 337 13.80 -16.43 -5.20
N ASP A 338 14.67 -16.34 -4.18
CA ASP A 338 14.78 -17.33 -3.10
C ASP A 338 14.38 -16.69 -1.77
N VAL A 339 13.85 -17.51 -0.86
CA VAL A 339 13.40 -17.08 0.46
C VAL A 339 13.84 -18.05 1.54
N SER A 340 13.86 -17.56 2.78
CA SER A 340 14.04 -18.36 3.98
C SER A 340 13.01 -17.97 5.03
N ALA A 341 12.41 -18.99 5.64
CA ALA A 341 11.15 -18.91 6.35
C ALA A 341 11.29 -19.52 7.75
N GLY A 342 10.86 -18.83 8.80
CA GLY A 342 10.99 -19.35 10.17
C GLY A 342 10.21 -18.57 11.22
N ASN A 343 10.59 -18.75 12.48
CA ASN A 343 9.91 -18.11 13.61
C ASN A 343 10.86 -17.81 14.78
N PHE A 344 10.40 -16.92 15.66
CA PHE A 344 10.98 -16.69 16.98
C PHE A 344 9.98 -17.06 18.09
N ASP A 345 10.50 -17.56 19.20
CA ASP A 345 9.78 -17.85 20.45
C ASP A 345 10.75 -17.66 21.62
N LEU A 346 10.73 -16.46 22.19
CA LEU A 346 11.76 -15.93 23.08
C LEU A 346 11.20 -15.62 24.47
N GLU A 347 11.88 -16.14 25.49
CA GLU A 347 11.65 -15.73 26.88
C GLU A 347 12.20 -14.30 27.12
N PRO A 348 11.70 -13.58 28.14
CA PRO A 348 12.24 -12.27 28.51
C PRO A 348 13.76 -12.30 28.72
N GLY A 349 14.48 -11.40 28.04
CA GLY A 349 15.94 -11.31 28.09
C GLY A 349 16.70 -12.27 27.18
N GLN A 350 16.00 -12.99 26.29
CA GLN A 350 16.62 -13.76 25.21
C GLN A 350 16.65 -12.97 23.89
N ALA A 351 17.63 -13.31 23.06
CA ALA A 351 17.77 -12.87 21.69
C ALA A 351 17.99 -14.08 20.77
N LEU A 352 17.45 -14.02 19.56
CA LEU A 352 17.76 -14.96 18.49
C LEU A 352 18.77 -14.33 17.54
N ILE A 353 19.94 -14.95 17.41
CA ILE A 353 20.89 -14.61 16.34
C ILE A 353 20.51 -15.43 15.12
N VAL A 354 20.27 -14.74 14.01
CA VAL A 354 19.99 -15.34 12.70
C VAL A 354 21.18 -15.05 11.78
N LYS A 355 21.93 -16.10 11.44
CA LYS A 355 23.08 -16.02 10.53
C LYS A 355 22.63 -16.46 9.14
N VAL A 356 22.62 -15.50 8.23
CA VAL A 356 22.13 -15.63 6.85
C VAL A 356 23.32 -15.53 5.90
N PRO A 357 23.47 -16.44 4.91
CA PRO A 357 24.53 -16.33 3.90
C PRO A 357 24.37 -15.04 3.10
N ASP A 358 25.48 -14.37 2.79
CA ASP A 358 25.44 -13.25 1.86
C ASP A 358 25.32 -13.79 0.42
N VAL A 359 24.15 -13.57 -0.18
CA VAL A 359 23.81 -14.00 -1.54
C VAL A 359 23.87 -12.79 -2.46
N GLU A 360 24.33 -12.98 -3.70
CA GLU A 360 24.23 -11.96 -4.73
C GLU A 360 22.79 -11.92 -5.26
N ALA A 361 22.09 -10.82 -4.99
CA ALA A 361 20.72 -10.54 -5.40
C ALA A 361 20.58 -9.03 -5.58
N ALA A 362 19.63 -8.57 -6.41
CA ALA A 362 19.44 -7.13 -6.58
C ALA A 362 18.88 -6.49 -5.31
N TYR A 363 17.94 -7.16 -4.64
CA TYR A 363 17.39 -6.76 -3.35
C TYR A 363 17.45 -7.92 -2.35
N LYS A 364 17.74 -7.61 -1.07
CA LYS A 364 17.68 -8.57 0.04
C LYS A 364 17.01 -7.94 1.24
N GLY A 365 16.08 -8.64 1.85
CA GLY A 365 15.34 -8.14 3.01
C GLY A 365 15.14 -9.21 4.06
N ILE A 366 14.97 -8.78 5.32
CA ILE A 366 14.44 -9.61 6.40
C ILE A 366 13.40 -8.81 7.20
N GLU A 367 12.35 -9.48 7.64
CA GLU A 367 11.28 -8.86 8.39
C GLU A 367 10.75 -9.75 9.52
N LEU A 368 10.17 -9.09 10.52
CA LEU A 368 9.40 -9.72 11.59
C LEU A 368 7.90 -9.52 11.37
N MET A 369 7.16 -10.58 11.67
CA MET A 369 5.70 -10.61 11.63
C MET A 369 5.15 -11.22 12.91
N ASN A 370 3.86 -11.00 13.17
CA ASN A 370 3.14 -11.78 14.18
C ASN A 370 2.95 -13.24 13.70
N VAL A 371 2.32 -14.07 14.53
CA VAL A 371 2.11 -15.50 14.24
C VAL A 371 1.14 -15.79 13.07
N TYR A 372 0.54 -14.76 12.48
CA TYR A 372 -0.37 -14.85 11.35
C TYR A 372 0.21 -14.15 10.11
N GLY A 373 1.52 -13.92 10.03
CA GLY A 373 2.16 -13.27 8.89
C GLY A 373 1.81 -11.79 8.71
N ALA A 374 1.23 -11.12 9.71
CA ALA A 374 1.01 -9.68 9.66
C ALA A 374 2.28 -8.96 10.12
N ALA A 375 2.75 -7.97 9.36
CA ALA A 375 3.98 -7.22 9.68
C ALA A 375 3.95 -6.66 11.11
N LEU A 376 5.11 -6.52 11.76
CA LEU A 376 5.20 -5.68 12.96
C LEU A 376 5.30 -4.19 12.56
N PRO A 377 5.06 -3.22 13.48
CA PRO A 377 5.04 -1.79 13.19
C PRO A 377 6.36 -1.24 12.61
N PHE A 378 6.52 -1.37 11.29
CA PHE A 378 7.82 -1.27 10.64
C PHE A 378 8.32 0.14 10.43
N THR A 379 7.51 1.18 10.57
CA THR A 379 8.00 2.57 10.48
C THR A 379 8.42 3.10 11.83
N LEU A 380 7.73 2.71 12.91
CA LEU A 380 8.02 3.15 14.28
C LEU A 380 8.91 2.20 15.08
N ALA A 381 9.25 1.04 14.53
CA ALA A 381 10.25 0.13 15.07
C ALA A 381 11.06 -0.51 13.95
N GLN A 382 12.33 -0.84 14.23
CA GLN A 382 13.20 -1.55 13.29
C GLN A 382 12.82 -3.03 13.23
N THR A 383 11.68 -3.34 12.61
CA THR A 383 11.20 -4.73 12.44
C THR A 383 11.61 -5.32 11.10
N THR A 384 12.18 -4.50 10.21
CA THR A 384 12.69 -4.92 8.90
C THR A 384 14.04 -4.26 8.61
N LEU A 385 14.87 -4.96 7.86
CA LEU A 385 16.15 -4.48 7.34
C LEU A 385 16.37 -5.02 5.93
N ASN A 386 17.04 -4.24 5.09
CA ASN A 386 17.41 -4.65 3.73
C ASN A 386 18.90 -4.48 3.46
N ASN A 387 19.37 -4.78 2.25
CA ASN A 387 20.77 -4.70 1.85
C ASN A 387 21.40 -3.30 1.91
N THR A 388 20.61 -2.23 1.97
CA THR A 388 21.15 -0.86 2.09
C THR A 388 21.27 -0.40 3.55
N THR A 389 20.49 -1.03 4.45
CA THR A 389 20.41 -0.69 5.87
C THR A 389 21.06 -1.72 6.80
N ALA A 390 21.32 -2.93 6.29
CA ALA A 390 21.99 -3.98 7.04
C ALA A 390 23.52 -3.88 6.92
N PHE A 391 24.20 -4.15 8.03
CA PHE A 391 25.64 -4.41 8.06
C PHE A 391 25.95 -5.83 7.58
N HIS A 392 26.81 -5.96 6.56
CA HIS A 392 27.30 -7.23 6.05
C HIS A 392 28.69 -7.54 6.63
N SER A 393 28.86 -8.68 7.30
CA SER A 393 30.15 -9.05 7.89
C SER A 393 31.13 -9.51 6.81
N ALA A 394 32.42 -9.26 7.04
CA ALA A 394 33.49 -9.67 6.14
C ALA A 394 33.64 -11.20 6.00
N ASP A 395 32.98 -12.00 6.83
CA ASP A 395 33.00 -13.47 6.78
C ASP A 395 32.03 -14.08 5.74
N GLY A 396 31.30 -13.25 5.00
CA GLY A 396 30.36 -13.67 3.95
C GLY A 396 28.95 -13.99 4.48
N TYR A 397 28.59 -13.44 5.64
CA TYR A 397 27.27 -13.58 6.25
C TYR A 397 26.73 -12.26 6.75
N THR A 398 25.41 -12.18 6.82
CA THR A 398 24.68 -11.15 7.55
C THR A 398 24.16 -11.77 8.85
N TYR A 399 24.38 -11.09 9.96
CA TYR A 399 23.90 -11.50 11.28
C TYR A 399 22.81 -10.55 11.71
N TYR A 400 21.61 -11.07 11.93
CA TYR A 400 20.49 -10.32 12.50
C TYR A 400 20.26 -10.75 13.94
N VAL A 401 19.89 -9.81 14.80
CA VAL A 401 19.59 -10.08 16.20
C VAL A 401 18.13 -9.76 16.47
N VAL A 402 17.30 -10.76 16.74
CA VAL A 402 15.88 -10.58 17.06
C VAL A 402 15.71 -10.56 18.57
N SER A 403 15.21 -9.47 19.13
CA SER A 403 14.92 -9.37 20.58
C SER A 403 14.00 -8.20 20.90
N ALA A 404 13.26 -8.31 22.01
CA ALA A 404 12.42 -7.23 22.55
C ALA A 404 13.22 -6.08 23.19
N THR A 405 14.52 -6.27 23.44
CA THR A 405 15.38 -5.25 24.06
C THR A 405 16.56 -5.00 23.14
N ASN A 406 16.82 -3.73 22.85
CA ASN A 406 17.94 -3.29 22.04
C ASN A 406 19.28 -3.72 22.68
N PRO A 407 20.07 -4.59 22.05
CA PRO A 407 21.38 -5.02 22.54
C PRO A 407 22.51 -4.03 22.23
N GLY A 408 22.24 -2.96 21.47
CA GLY A 408 23.22 -1.93 21.09
C GLY A 408 24.17 -2.36 19.96
N VAL A 409 23.66 -3.14 19.00
CA VAL A 409 24.44 -3.65 17.84
C VAL A 409 23.73 -3.35 16.53
N ALA A 410 24.49 -3.32 15.44
CA ALA A 410 23.91 -3.28 14.09
C ALA A 410 22.99 -4.49 13.84
N ASN A 411 22.05 -4.35 12.91
CA ASN A 411 21.12 -5.39 12.49
C ASN A 411 20.20 -5.95 13.58
N TRP A 412 19.91 -5.15 14.61
CA TRP A 412 18.88 -5.51 15.59
C TRP A 412 17.49 -5.43 14.96
N LEU A 413 16.66 -6.44 15.15
CA LEU A 413 15.25 -6.46 14.78
C LEU A 413 14.40 -6.46 16.05
N ASP A 414 13.62 -5.39 16.23
CA ASP A 414 12.80 -5.18 17.42
C ASP A 414 11.51 -6.00 17.33
N THR A 415 11.26 -6.88 18.31
CA THR A 415 9.99 -7.62 18.37
C THR A 415 8.84 -6.76 18.90
N GLY A 416 9.08 -5.53 19.35
CA GLY A 416 8.04 -4.68 19.95
C GLY A 416 7.46 -5.27 21.23
N GLY A 417 8.17 -6.19 21.88
CA GLY A 417 7.75 -6.85 23.11
C GLY A 417 6.94 -8.14 22.94
N ILE A 418 6.53 -8.51 21.71
CA ILE A 418 5.87 -9.82 21.52
C ILE A 418 6.90 -10.95 21.66
N PRO A 419 6.57 -12.06 22.35
CA PRO A 419 7.51 -13.15 22.60
C PRO A 419 7.67 -14.09 21.40
N ASN A 420 6.72 -14.10 20.46
CA ASN A 420 6.70 -15.01 19.33
C ASN A 420 6.09 -14.41 18.07
N GLY A 421 6.52 -14.92 16.94
CA GLY A 421 6.13 -14.44 15.63
C GLY A 421 6.95 -15.12 14.52
N GLU A 422 6.78 -14.64 13.30
CA GLU A 422 7.46 -15.17 12.13
C GLU A 422 8.66 -14.31 11.73
N ILE A 423 9.63 -14.95 11.08
CA ILE A 423 10.79 -14.32 10.47
C ILE A 423 10.81 -14.72 9.01
N PHE A 424 10.94 -13.75 8.12
CA PHE A 424 10.97 -14.02 6.69
C PHE A 424 12.10 -13.24 6.04
N ALA A 425 12.97 -13.94 5.31
CA ALA A 425 14.09 -13.37 4.57
C ALA A 425 13.89 -13.61 3.07
N ARG A 426 14.15 -12.59 2.26
CA ARG A 426 13.97 -12.57 0.80
C ARG A 426 15.26 -12.22 0.08
N PHE A 427 15.46 -12.85 -1.07
CA PHE A 427 16.54 -12.59 -2.01
C PHE A 427 15.90 -12.49 -3.39
N GLU A 428 15.69 -11.26 -3.84
CA GLU A 428 14.90 -10.97 -5.02
C GLU A 428 15.81 -10.66 -6.21
N ASN A 429 15.37 -11.07 -7.41
CA ASN A 429 16.07 -10.79 -8.65
C ASN A 429 17.52 -11.32 -8.64
N LEU A 430 17.64 -12.62 -8.38
CA LEU A 430 18.90 -13.36 -8.40
C LEU A 430 19.48 -13.35 -9.83
N PRO A 431 20.77 -13.04 -10.02
CA PRO A 431 21.37 -13.05 -11.36
C PRO A 431 21.25 -14.41 -12.06
N ASP A 432 21.10 -14.40 -13.39
CA ASP A 432 21.03 -15.62 -14.20
C ASP A 432 22.18 -16.59 -13.89
N GLY A 433 21.83 -17.81 -13.47
CA GLY A 433 22.78 -18.86 -13.15
C GLY A 433 23.27 -18.88 -11.69
N THR A 434 22.83 -17.94 -10.86
CA THR A 434 22.92 -18.03 -9.40
C THR A 434 21.83 -18.96 -8.88
N ASP A 435 22.21 -19.91 -8.02
CA ASP A 435 21.29 -20.85 -7.38
C ASP A 435 21.71 -21.03 -5.91
N PRO A 436 21.19 -20.21 -5.00
CA PRO A 436 21.49 -20.31 -3.57
C PRO A 436 20.58 -21.31 -2.85
N THR A 437 19.66 -21.98 -3.55
CA THR A 437 18.71 -22.92 -2.97
C THR A 437 19.43 -24.04 -2.22
N GLY A 438 18.91 -24.36 -1.04
CA GLY A 438 19.46 -25.34 -0.12
C GLY A 438 20.61 -24.81 0.75
N THR A 439 21.00 -23.53 0.61
CA THR A 439 21.96 -22.92 1.54
C THR A 439 21.31 -22.75 2.91
N GLU A 440 22.00 -23.20 3.95
CA GLU A 440 21.49 -23.20 5.33
C GLU A 440 21.49 -21.80 5.96
N VAL A 441 20.39 -21.45 6.64
CA VAL A 441 20.33 -20.35 7.61
C VAL A 441 20.48 -20.96 9.00
N THR A 442 21.41 -20.46 9.80
CA THR A 442 21.67 -20.99 11.15
C THR A 442 21.20 -20.01 12.21
N THR A 443 20.54 -20.52 13.24
CA THR A 443 20.01 -19.70 14.33
C THR A 443 20.58 -20.12 15.68
N GLN A 444 20.68 -19.18 16.62
CA GLN A 444 21.11 -19.45 17.99
C GLN A 444 20.42 -18.51 18.98
N VAL A 445 19.72 -19.09 19.96
CA VAL A 445 19.17 -18.34 21.11
C VAL A 445 20.28 -18.08 22.13
N VAL A 446 20.42 -16.82 22.55
CA VAL A 446 21.42 -16.36 23.52
C VAL A 446 20.78 -15.38 24.52
N PRO A 447 21.39 -15.13 25.69
CA PRO A 447 20.99 -14.01 26.53
C PRO A 447 21.26 -12.68 25.82
N VAL A 448 20.33 -11.72 25.87
CA VAL A 448 20.49 -10.37 25.28
C VAL A 448 21.80 -9.72 25.73
N ALA A 449 22.13 -9.84 27.02
CA ALA A 449 23.34 -9.28 27.62
C ALA A 449 24.65 -9.88 27.06
N ASP A 450 24.59 -11.04 26.42
CA ASP A 450 25.75 -11.75 25.88
C ASP A 450 25.83 -11.67 24.33
N VAL A 451 24.87 -11.02 23.66
CA VAL A 451 24.77 -10.97 22.18
C VAL A 451 26.10 -10.65 21.50
N ALA A 452 26.81 -9.62 21.96
CA ALA A 452 28.08 -9.20 21.38
C ALA A 452 29.17 -10.30 21.37
N GLN A 453 29.08 -11.32 22.24
CA GLN A 453 30.03 -12.44 22.31
C GLN A 453 29.82 -13.49 21.20
N TYR A 454 28.67 -13.44 20.52
CA TYR A 454 28.27 -14.40 19.48
C TYR A 454 28.25 -13.80 18.08
N LEU A 455 28.54 -12.50 17.96
CA LEU A 455 28.63 -11.79 16.69
C LEU A 455 30.10 -11.68 16.23
N PRO A 456 30.36 -11.51 14.93
CA PRO A 456 31.69 -11.22 14.42
C PRO A 456 32.35 -10.00 15.07
N ASP A 457 33.68 -10.01 15.17
CA ASP A 457 34.47 -8.92 15.77
C ASP A 457 34.30 -7.57 15.03
N ASP A 458 33.87 -7.59 13.77
CA ASP A 458 33.62 -6.39 12.94
C ASP A 458 32.21 -5.82 13.10
N THR A 459 31.34 -6.45 13.90
CA THR A 459 29.97 -5.98 14.13
C THR A 459 29.95 -4.61 14.79
N PRO A 460 29.33 -3.58 14.17
CA PRO A 460 29.23 -2.27 14.76
C PRO A 460 28.37 -2.25 16.02
N THR A 461 28.77 -1.43 17.00
CA THR A 461 27.89 -1.04 18.11
C THR A 461 27.04 0.14 17.68
N VAL A 462 25.79 0.19 18.15
CA VAL A 462 24.84 1.27 17.88
C VAL A 462 24.35 1.84 19.21
N SER A 463 24.56 3.13 19.40
CA SER A 463 24.07 3.89 20.55
C SER A 463 22.59 4.25 20.40
N ALA A 464 21.96 4.69 21.48
CA ALA A 464 20.57 5.16 21.42
C ALA A 464 20.38 6.38 20.50
N ALA A 465 21.41 7.23 20.36
CA ALA A 465 21.37 8.39 19.48
C ALA A 465 21.52 8.02 18.00
N GLU A 466 22.36 7.02 17.69
CA GLU A 466 22.49 6.46 16.34
C GLU A 466 21.20 5.74 15.93
N TYR A 467 20.68 4.85 16.79
CA TYR A 467 19.40 4.16 16.54
C TYR A 467 18.25 5.14 16.28
N ALA A 468 18.17 6.21 17.07
CA ALA A 468 17.16 7.24 16.90
C ALA A 468 17.32 8.03 15.60
N ALA A 469 18.55 8.24 15.13
CA ALA A 469 18.81 8.86 13.83
C ALA A 469 18.33 7.98 12.68
N ASP A 470 18.66 6.68 12.73
CA ASP A 470 18.20 5.68 11.76
C ASP A 470 16.66 5.62 11.71
N MET A 471 16.00 5.60 12.87
CA MET A 471 14.54 5.57 12.96
C MET A 471 13.88 6.87 12.45
N THR A 472 14.47 8.05 12.71
CA THR A 472 13.99 9.31 12.14
C THR A 472 14.12 9.31 10.62
N GLN A 473 15.27 8.89 10.07
CA GLN A 473 15.44 8.76 8.62
C GLN A 473 14.43 7.77 8.03
N ARG A 474 14.20 6.64 8.70
CA ARG A 474 13.27 5.60 8.28
C ARG A 474 11.85 6.12 8.09
N VAL A 475 11.28 6.83 9.08
CA VAL A 475 9.93 7.40 8.96
C VAL A 475 9.86 8.43 7.84
N LEU A 476 10.82 9.36 7.78
CA LEU A 476 10.82 10.43 6.77
C LEU A 476 11.02 9.91 5.35
N SER A 477 11.82 8.87 5.18
CA SER A 477 12.07 8.24 3.87
C SER A 477 10.85 7.43 3.41
N TYR A 478 10.16 6.75 4.34
CA TYR A 478 8.93 6.04 4.02
C TYR A 478 7.79 7.00 3.64
N ASP A 479 7.65 8.12 4.37
CA ASP A 479 6.68 9.19 4.05
C ASP A 479 6.92 9.74 2.64
N TYR A 480 8.18 10.01 2.29
CA TYR A 480 8.54 10.46 0.94
C TYR A 480 8.17 9.45 -0.15
N ALA A 481 8.48 8.16 0.03
CA ALA A 481 8.13 7.15 -0.95
C ALA A 481 6.61 6.99 -1.11
N LEU A 482 5.86 7.07 -0.01
CA LEU A 482 4.40 7.11 -0.01
C LEU A 482 3.83 8.33 -0.75
N ASP A 483 4.45 9.49 -0.59
CA ASP A 483 3.99 10.73 -1.21
C ASP A 483 4.31 10.79 -2.71
N VAL A 484 5.48 10.27 -3.12
CA VAL A 484 5.83 10.05 -4.54
C VAL A 484 4.85 9.08 -5.21
N SER A 485 4.54 7.98 -4.52
CA SER A 485 3.50 7.03 -4.92
C SER A 485 2.16 7.75 -5.12
N ARG A 486 1.70 8.49 -4.09
CA ARG A 486 0.45 9.27 -4.11
C ARG A 486 0.37 10.29 -5.24
N MET A 487 1.46 10.99 -5.53
CA MET A 487 1.51 11.93 -6.64
C MET A 487 1.31 11.21 -7.99
N SER A 488 1.97 10.05 -8.16
CA SER A 488 2.00 9.31 -9.42
C SER A 488 0.68 8.61 -9.73
N ALA A 489 -0.08 8.23 -8.71
CA ALA A 489 -1.35 7.54 -8.87
C ALA A 489 -2.56 8.45 -9.14
N GLN A 490 -2.41 9.79 -9.19
CA GLN A 490 -3.58 10.67 -9.35
C GLN A 490 -4.36 10.42 -10.66
N PRO A 491 -5.71 10.50 -10.65
CA PRO A 491 -6.59 10.98 -9.56
C PRO A 491 -7.08 9.88 -8.60
N SER A 492 -6.44 8.70 -8.59
CA SER A 492 -6.89 7.49 -7.88
C SER A 492 -7.14 7.71 -6.39
N TRP A 493 -6.16 8.29 -5.69
CA TRP A 493 -6.25 8.60 -4.27
C TRP A 493 -7.44 9.50 -3.93
N LEU A 494 -7.65 10.58 -4.69
CA LEU A 494 -8.75 11.51 -4.43
C LEU A 494 -10.11 10.82 -4.59
N ILE A 495 -10.27 10.01 -5.64
CA ILE A 495 -11.49 9.24 -5.90
C ILE A 495 -11.74 8.25 -4.77
N GLN A 496 -10.69 7.56 -4.32
CA GLN A 496 -10.73 6.62 -3.22
C GLN A 496 -11.21 7.30 -1.93
N GLN A 497 -10.60 8.41 -1.53
CA GLN A 497 -10.97 9.14 -0.32
C GLN A 497 -12.43 9.61 -0.35
N LEU A 498 -12.91 10.01 -1.54
CA LEU A 498 -14.33 10.36 -1.74
C LEU A 498 -15.26 9.15 -1.69
N LEU A 499 -14.82 8.00 -2.22
CA LEU A 499 -15.57 6.75 -2.14
C LEU A 499 -15.73 6.31 -0.69
N PHE A 500 -14.68 6.40 0.12
CA PHE A 500 -14.74 6.10 1.55
C PHE A 500 -15.61 7.07 2.33
N SER A 501 -15.43 8.37 2.10
CA SER A 501 -16.28 9.41 2.70
C SER A 501 -17.76 9.18 2.36
N GLY A 502 -18.04 8.80 1.12
CA GLY A 502 -19.37 8.47 0.64
C GLY A 502 -19.93 7.20 1.30
N LEU A 503 -19.14 6.13 1.36
CA LEU A 503 -19.53 4.87 1.98
C LEU A 503 -19.82 5.05 3.48
N LYS A 504 -18.92 5.73 4.21
CA LYS A 504 -19.10 6.11 5.61
C LYS A 504 -20.38 6.93 5.81
N GLY A 505 -20.64 7.92 4.95
CA GLY A 505 -21.88 8.71 4.96
C GLY A 505 -23.15 7.92 4.63
N LEU A 506 -23.05 6.80 3.91
CA LEU A 506 -24.17 5.93 3.55
C LEU A 506 -24.49 4.89 4.63
N ILE A 507 -23.47 4.28 5.22
CA ILE A 507 -23.66 3.17 6.18
C ILE A 507 -23.54 3.59 7.65
N GLY A 508 -23.00 4.79 7.90
CA GLY A 508 -22.71 5.31 9.23
C GLY A 508 -21.34 4.87 9.76
N ASP A 509 -20.77 5.68 10.64
CA ASP A 509 -19.42 5.50 11.20
C ASP A 509 -19.25 4.17 11.93
N ASP A 510 -20.25 3.77 12.73
CA ASP A 510 -20.20 2.52 13.50
C ASP A 510 -20.13 1.28 12.58
N ASN A 511 -20.97 1.24 11.55
CA ASN A 511 -20.96 0.15 10.56
C ASN A 511 -19.66 0.16 9.74
N PHE A 512 -19.19 1.36 9.35
CA PHE A 512 -17.93 1.50 8.63
C PHE A 512 -16.75 0.98 9.46
N ALA A 513 -16.62 1.43 10.71
CA ALA A 513 -15.57 0.99 11.62
C ALA A 513 -15.69 -0.50 11.96
N ALA A 514 -16.90 -1.05 12.07
CA ALA A 514 -17.07 -2.49 12.29
C ALA A 514 -16.53 -3.33 11.13
N VAL A 515 -16.81 -2.91 9.89
CA VAL A 515 -16.44 -3.67 8.67
C VAL A 515 -14.99 -3.44 8.24
N PHE A 516 -14.52 -2.19 8.29
CA PHE A 516 -13.24 -1.75 7.73
C PHE A 516 -12.21 -1.30 8.78
N GLY A 517 -12.59 -1.25 10.05
CA GLY A 517 -11.73 -0.73 11.12
C GLY A 517 -11.62 0.79 11.10
N ALA A 518 -11.02 1.34 12.15
CA ALA A 518 -10.56 2.73 12.12
C ALA A 518 -9.32 2.85 11.22
N GLU A 519 -9.07 4.04 10.71
CA GLU A 519 -7.81 4.38 10.08
C GLU A 519 -6.71 4.40 11.14
N PRO A 520 -5.61 3.64 11.01
CA PRO A 520 -4.48 3.83 11.90
C PRO A 520 -3.89 5.22 11.69
N GLU A 521 -3.52 5.87 12.79
CA GLU A 521 -3.01 7.25 12.75
C GLU A 521 -1.95 7.42 13.84
N THR A 522 -1.02 8.32 13.57
CA THR A 522 -0.09 8.89 14.53
C THR A 522 -0.57 10.31 14.83
N PRO A 523 -0.80 10.68 16.10
CA PRO A 523 -1.27 12.02 16.43
C PRO A 523 -0.40 13.13 15.81
N LEU A 524 -1.05 14.12 15.20
CA LEU A 524 -0.36 15.23 14.50
C LEU A 524 0.65 15.95 15.41
N GLU A 525 0.38 16.03 16.71
CA GLU A 525 1.29 16.61 17.71
C GLU A 525 2.67 15.94 17.71
N LEU A 526 2.73 14.63 17.47
CA LEU A 526 3.99 13.91 17.48
C LEU A 526 4.90 14.32 16.32
N ARG A 527 4.34 14.73 15.17
CA ARG A 527 5.10 15.25 14.01
C ARG A 527 5.77 16.62 14.26
N PHE A 528 5.62 17.19 15.46
CA PHE A 528 6.35 18.38 15.91
C PHE A 528 7.42 18.08 16.97
N THR A 529 7.61 16.81 17.33
CA THR A 529 8.64 16.38 18.30
C THR A 529 10.01 16.25 17.63
N ASP A 530 11.09 16.21 18.44
CA ASP A 530 12.45 16.02 17.93
C ASP A 530 12.63 14.64 17.25
N ALA A 531 11.84 13.62 17.62
CA ALA A 531 11.92 12.29 17.01
C ALA A 531 11.25 12.20 15.62
N LEU A 532 10.13 12.88 15.42
CA LEU A 532 9.31 12.80 14.19
C LEU A 532 9.25 14.14 13.43
N SER A 533 10.34 14.90 13.49
CA SER A 533 10.53 16.08 12.63
C SER A 533 11.96 16.11 12.08
N PRO A 534 12.18 16.76 10.91
CA PRO A 534 13.50 16.83 10.32
C PRO A 534 14.51 17.60 11.19
N ASP A 535 15.76 17.13 11.19
CA ASP A 535 16.88 17.90 11.74
C ASP A 535 17.23 19.07 10.82
N TRP A 536 16.73 20.25 11.17
CA TRP A 536 16.96 21.45 10.37
C TRP A 536 18.41 21.91 10.34
N ASP A 537 19.21 21.61 11.36
CA ASP A 537 20.64 21.94 11.33
C ASP A 537 21.36 21.09 10.27
N ALA A 538 21.01 19.81 10.16
CA ALA A 538 21.48 18.93 9.10
C ALA A 538 21.01 19.38 7.70
N VAL A 539 19.74 19.76 7.56
CA VAL A 539 19.20 20.31 6.30
C VAL A 539 19.97 21.57 5.87
N TRP A 540 20.17 22.53 6.78
CA TRP A 540 20.93 23.75 6.49
C TRP A 540 22.40 23.45 6.18
N HIS A 541 22.99 22.46 6.85
CA HIS A 541 24.34 22.00 6.56
C HIS A 541 24.44 21.43 5.14
N GLY A 542 23.50 20.58 4.73
CA GLY A 542 23.41 20.06 3.37
C GLY A 542 23.33 21.17 2.32
N ILE A 543 22.42 22.13 2.52
CA ILE A 543 22.31 23.31 1.63
C ILE A 543 23.61 24.11 1.56
N ALA A 544 24.31 24.28 2.68
CA ALA A 544 25.57 25.01 2.70
C ALA A 544 26.71 24.24 2.04
N ALA A 545 26.68 22.90 2.08
CA ALA A 545 27.68 22.02 1.51
C ALA A 545 27.58 21.93 -0.02
N ASP A 546 26.37 21.74 -0.57
CA ASP A 546 26.12 21.82 -2.02
C ASP A 546 24.82 22.60 -2.35
N PRO A 547 24.90 23.94 -2.40
CA PRO A 547 23.74 24.78 -2.69
C PRO A 547 23.08 24.51 -4.04
N PHE A 548 23.86 24.09 -5.05
CA PHE A 548 23.34 23.83 -6.39
C PHE A 548 22.69 22.44 -6.47
N GLY A 549 23.27 21.44 -5.80
CA GLY A 549 22.66 20.13 -5.61
C GLY A 549 21.31 20.24 -4.89
N SER A 550 21.25 20.92 -3.74
CA SER A 550 20.00 21.13 -3.01
C SER A 550 18.96 21.88 -3.85
N LEU A 551 19.35 22.94 -4.58
CA LEU A 551 18.43 23.67 -5.44
C LEU A 551 17.86 22.78 -6.55
N THR A 552 18.72 21.96 -7.17
CA THR A 552 18.31 21.02 -8.24
C THR A 552 17.33 19.99 -7.67
N ALA A 553 17.67 19.37 -6.54
CA ALA A 553 16.81 18.40 -5.86
C ALA A 553 15.43 18.97 -5.52
N VAL A 554 15.37 20.20 -4.99
CA VAL A 554 14.09 20.88 -4.71
C VAL A 554 13.31 21.17 -5.99
N VAL A 555 13.98 21.62 -7.06
CA VAL A 555 13.32 21.92 -8.35
C VAL A 555 12.74 20.66 -8.98
N ASP A 556 13.50 19.56 -8.96
CA ASP A 556 13.08 18.27 -9.51
C ASP A 556 11.89 17.68 -8.73
N ASN A 557 11.80 17.98 -7.42
CA ASN A 557 10.71 17.55 -6.54
C ASN A 557 9.60 18.61 -6.34
N LEU A 558 9.61 19.73 -7.06
CA LEU A 558 8.52 20.72 -6.98
C LEU A 558 7.12 20.13 -7.23
N PRO A 559 6.92 19.18 -8.17
CA PRO A 559 5.63 18.53 -8.35
C PRO A 559 5.13 17.80 -7.10
N LEU A 560 6.02 17.10 -6.40
CA LEU A 560 5.73 16.37 -5.17
C LEU A 560 5.29 17.33 -4.06
N LEU A 561 6.13 18.30 -3.73
CA LEU A 561 5.85 19.30 -2.69
C LEU A 561 4.54 20.07 -2.96
N TRP A 562 4.22 20.29 -4.24
CA TRP A 562 2.94 20.89 -4.64
C TRP A 562 1.76 19.93 -4.48
N SER A 563 1.96 18.65 -4.77
CA SER A 563 0.98 17.58 -4.58
C SER A 563 0.55 17.49 -3.12
N ASP A 564 1.49 17.43 -2.18
CA ASP A 564 1.22 17.28 -0.74
C ASP A 564 0.40 18.44 -0.20
N ILE A 565 0.65 19.65 -0.72
CA ILE A 565 -0.14 20.82 -0.38
C ILE A 565 -1.50 20.79 -1.08
N SER A 566 -1.53 20.50 -2.38
CA SER A 566 -2.74 20.75 -3.18
C SER A 566 -3.80 19.65 -3.07
N LEU A 567 -3.41 18.38 -2.84
CA LEU A 567 -4.34 17.26 -2.77
C LEU A 567 -5.29 17.34 -1.56
N PRO A 568 -4.84 17.64 -0.33
CA PRO A 568 -5.75 17.82 0.81
C PRO A 568 -6.78 18.94 0.60
N PHE A 569 -6.39 20.04 -0.05
CA PHE A 569 -7.34 21.11 -0.39
C PHE A 569 -8.37 20.66 -1.44
N GLN A 570 -7.94 19.87 -2.43
CA GLN A 570 -8.85 19.29 -3.41
C GLN A 570 -9.82 18.31 -2.75
N LEU A 571 -9.32 17.47 -1.84
CA LEU A 571 -10.13 16.53 -1.06
C LEU A 571 -11.16 17.27 -0.20
N ALA A 572 -10.73 18.26 0.60
CA ALA A 572 -11.60 19.08 1.43
C ALA A 572 -12.71 19.77 0.60
N ALA A 573 -12.37 20.30 -0.58
CA ALA A 573 -13.34 20.91 -1.49
C ALA A 573 -14.33 19.88 -2.03
N ALA A 574 -13.86 18.70 -2.44
CA ALA A 574 -14.70 17.64 -2.98
C ALA A 574 -15.61 17.01 -1.91
N GLN A 575 -15.11 16.78 -0.70
CA GLN A 575 -15.88 16.33 0.46
C GLN A 575 -16.94 17.37 0.87
N SER A 576 -16.62 18.67 0.79
CA SER A 576 -17.60 19.74 1.03
C SER A 576 -18.77 19.64 0.05
N VAL A 577 -18.51 19.34 -1.23
CA VAL A 577 -19.57 19.09 -2.22
C VAL A 577 -20.35 17.82 -1.89
N LEU A 578 -19.66 16.74 -1.51
CA LEU A 578 -20.29 15.47 -1.14
C LEU A 578 -21.24 15.62 0.07
N SER A 579 -20.87 16.45 1.05
CA SER A 579 -21.69 16.76 2.23
C SER A 579 -23.05 17.39 1.88
N LEU A 580 -23.12 18.15 0.77
CA LEU A 580 -24.38 18.74 0.28
C LEU A 580 -25.33 17.66 -0.27
N LEU A 581 -24.78 16.55 -0.73
CA LEU A 581 -25.53 15.38 -1.22
C LEU A 581 -25.88 14.43 -0.07
N LEU A 582 -25.05 14.37 0.98
CA LEU A 582 -25.19 13.50 2.14
C LEU A 582 -25.20 14.31 3.45
N PRO A 583 -26.28 15.07 3.75
CA PRO A 583 -26.30 16.11 4.80
C PRO A 583 -26.13 15.61 6.25
N GLY A 584 -26.09 14.29 6.48
CA GLY A 584 -25.78 13.70 7.80
C GLY A 584 -24.30 13.79 8.21
N THR A 585 -23.41 14.23 7.32
CA THR A 585 -21.94 14.19 7.49
C THR A 585 -21.29 15.55 7.78
N ALA A 586 -22.07 16.64 7.78
CA ALA A 586 -21.53 18.01 7.69
C ALA A 586 -20.75 18.52 8.92
N GLY A 587 -20.84 17.85 10.09
CA GLY A 587 -20.21 18.29 11.34
C GLY A 587 -18.75 17.87 11.51
N SER A 588 -18.41 16.63 11.12
CA SER A 588 -17.04 16.09 11.23
C SER A 588 -16.12 16.58 10.10
N LEU A 589 -16.69 16.78 8.91
CA LEU A 589 -15.95 17.07 7.68
C LEU A 589 -15.04 18.31 7.72
N LEU A 590 -15.36 19.35 8.52
CA LEU A 590 -14.48 20.52 8.63
C LEU A 590 -13.28 20.26 9.54
N ASN A 591 -13.47 19.48 10.60
CA ASN A 591 -12.39 19.06 11.49
C ASN A 591 -11.47 18.11 10.72
N ASP A 592 -12.04 17.10 10.07
CA ASP A 592 -11.30 16.10 9.30
C ASP A 592 -10.53 16.78 8.14
N ALA A 593 -11.17 17.68 7.38
CA ALA A 593 -10.48 18.42 6.30
C ALA A 593 -9.25 19.23 6.78
N LEU A 594 -9.20 19.63 8.04
CA LEU A 594 -8.09 20.41 8.59
C LEU A 594 -7.08 19.55 9.35
N LEU A 595 -7.56 18.68 10.24
CA LEU A 595 -6.81 18.04 11.32
C LEU A 595 -6.78 16.51 11.23
N ASP A 596 -7.38 15.90 10.21
CA ASP A 596 -7.19 14.47 9.96
C ASP A 596 -5.68 14.19 9.74
N PRO A 597 -5.05 13.32 10.54
CA PRO A 597 -3.60 13.08 10.46
C PRO A 597 -3.14 12.49 9.13
N ASN A 598 -4.04 11.83 8.40
CA ASN A 598 -3.72 11.08 7.20
C ASN A 598 -3.96 11.89 5.91
N SER A 599 -5.00 12.73 5.90
CA SER A 599 -5.51 13.38 4.68
C SER A 599 -5.84 14.87 4.83
N GLY A 600 -5.73 15.41 6.06
CA GLY A 600 -6.05 16.79 6.38
C GLY A 600 -5.06 17.81 5.81
N ILE A 601 -5.48 19.08 5.76
CA ILE A 601 -4.62 20.17 5.28
C ILE A 601 -3.35 20.32 6.12
N VAL A 602 -3.41 20.12 7.44
CA VAL A 602 -2.21 20.18 8.29
C VAL A 602 -1.27 19.02 7.98
N ALA A 603 -1.79 17.81 7.78
CA ALA A 603 -0.99 16.66 7.38
C ALA A 603 -0.24 16.94 6.06
N GLY A 604 -0.91 17.43 5.02
CA GLY A 604 -0.26 17.78 3.75
C GLY A 604 0.83 18.85 3.85
N LEU A 605 0.69 19.81 4.77
CA LEU A 605 1.74 20.79 5.04
C LEU A 605 2.95 20.18 5.76
N LEU A 606 2.73 19.17 6.60
CA LEU A 606 3.79 18.44 7.29
C LEU A 606 4.50 17.47 6.33
N ASN A 607 3.77 16.78 5.47
CA ASN A 607 4.32 16.00 4.37
C ASN A 607 5.23 16.86 3.48
N ALA A 608 4.75 18.02 3.00
CA ALA A 608 5.58 18.94 2.21
C ALA A 608 6.83 19.46 2.96
N ARG A 609 6.76 19.57 4.29
CA ARG A 609 7.90 19.95 5.14
C ARG A 609 8.92 18.81 5.20
N ASP A 610 8.43 17.61 5.43
CA ASP A 610 9.23 16.40 5.63
C ASP A 610 9.90 15.99 4.31
N ASP A 611 9.17 15.99 3.21
CA ASP A 611 9.69 15.74 1.86
C ASP A 611 10.73 16.77 1.44
N LEU A 612 10.52 18.05 1.74
CA LEU A 612 11.52 19.09 1.47
C LEU A 612 12.84 18.79 2.20
N ALA A 613 12.78 18.29 3.43
CA ALA A 613 13.98 17.91 4.15
C ALA A 613 14.60 16.62 3.57
N THR A 614 13.80 15.59 3.33
CA THR A 614 14.23 14.31 2.75
C THR A 614 14.97 14.50 1.43
N VAL A 615 14.44 15.33 0.50
CA VAL A 615 15.09 15.57 -0.80
C VAL A 615 16.42 16.28 -0.66
N ILE A 616 16.54 17.20 0.30
CA ILE A 616 17.79 17.94 0.56
C ILE A 616 18.80 17.03 1.22
N LEU A 617 18.42 16.31 2.28
CA LEU A 617 19.33 15.43 3.02
C LEU A 617 19.86 14.32 2.12
N THR A 618 19.00 13.69 1.33
CA THR A 618 19.36 12.61 0.40
C THR A 618 20.26 13.09 -0.73
N ALA A 619 19.94 14.23 -1.36
CA ALA A 619 20.76 14.76 -2.45
C ALA A 619 22.17 15.17 -2.02
N ASN A 620 22.37 15.43 -0.71
CA ASN A 620 23.62 15.90 -0.14
C ASN A 620 24.37 14.84 0.68
N ASP A 621 23.83 13.63 0.81
CA ASP A 621 24.34 12.59 1.73
C ASP A 621 24.54 13.17 3.15
N ALA A 622 23.55 13.93 3.61
CA ALA A 622 23.62 14.78 4.80
C ALA A 622 22.70 14.32 5.93
N TRP A 623 22.16 13.09 5.86
CA TRP A 623 21.39 12.49 6.94
C TRP A 623 22.22 12.46 8.24
N PRO A 624 21.63 12.83 9.39
CA PRO A 624 22.33 12.72 10.67
C PRO A 624 22.69 11.27 10.97
N THR A 625 23.89 11.03 11.48
CA THR A 625 24.28 9.70 12.01
C THR A 625 23.93 9.57 13.50
N GLU A 626 23.63 10.69 14.18
CA GLU A 626 23.24 10.76 15.59
C GLU A 626 22.24 11.90 15.76
N VAL A 627 21.26 11.73 16.65
CA VAL A 627 20.32 12.80 17.07
C VAL A 627 20.50 13.17 18.54
N GLY A 628 19.84 14.26 18.95
CA GLY A 628 19.87 14.74 20.33
C GLY A 628 19.27 13.77 21.35
N GLU A 629 19.64 13.93 22.63
CA GLU A 629 19.18 13.08 23.73
C GLU A 629 17.64 13.04 23.85
N THR A 630 16.95 14.15 23.56
CA THR A 630 15.48 14.20 23.55
C THR A 630 14.87 13.25 22.52
N ALA A 631 15.35 13.30 21.27
CA ALA A 631 14.88 12.42 20.21
C ALA A 631 15.19 10.95 20.55
N ALA A 632 16.37 10.67 21.09
CA ALA A 632 16.73 9.32 21.55
C ALA A 632 15.80 8.79 22.65
N GLN A 633 15.44 9.63 23.62
CA GLN A 633 14.47 9.27 24.66
C GLN A 633 13.06 9.08 24.10
N GLN A 634 12.64 9.90 23.14
CA GLN A 634 11.34 9.78 22.49
C GLN A 634 11.23 8.47 21.70
N TRP A 635 12.25 8.14 20.89
CA TRP A 635 12.30 6.87 20.17
C TRP A 635 12.30 5.65 21.09
N ALA A 636 13.03 5.71 22.20
CA ALA A 636 13.04 4.63 23.20
C ALA A 636 11.67 4.40 23.86
N ASN A 637 10.74 5.35 23.79
CA ASN A 637 9.40 5.28 24.39
C ASN A 637 8.29 5.57 23.36
N MET A 638 8.55 5.36 22.06
CA MET A 638 7.65 5.80 20.99
C MET A 638 6.25 5.19 21.11
N SER A 639 6.14 3.89 21.43
CA SER A 639 4.84 3.22 21.62
C SER A 639 4.02 3.87 22.75
N GLU A 640 4.64 4.15 23.90
CA GLU A 640 3.99 4.82 25.02
C GLU A 640 3.59 6.26 24.66
N LEU A 641 4.41 6.98 23.87
CA LEU A 641 4.08 8.32 23.38
C LEU A 641 2.87 8.33 22.45
N VAL A 642 2.78 7.38 21.51
CA VAL A 642 1.61 7.24 20.63
C VAL A 642 0.35 6.96 21.45
N GLU A 643 0.40 6.04 22.41
CA GLU A 643 -0.75 5.69 23.26
C GLU A 643 -1.23 6.85 24.16
N GLN A 644 -0.31 7.68 24.65
CA GLN A 644 -0.61 8.76 25.59
C GLN A 644 -1.01 10.07 24.92
N THR A 645 -0.68 10.25 23.65
CA THR A 645 -0.98 11.50 22.93
C THR A 645 -2.42 11.47 22.43
N ALA A 646 -3.25 12.36 22.98
CA ALA A 646 -4.63 12.48 22.54
C ALA A 646 -4.69 13.09 21.12
N PRO A 647 -5.63 12.65 20.26
CA PRO A 647 -5.83 13.24 18.94
C PRO A 647 -6.12 14.75 19.02
N THR A 648 -5.56 15.53 18.09
CA THR A 648 -5.91 16.94 17.95
C THR A 648 -7.35 17.08 17.51
N ASP A 649 -8.12 17.95 18.17
CA ASP A 649 -9.40 18.42 17.63
C ASP A 649 -9.45 19.95 17.68
N LEU A 650 -10.34 20.55 16.87
CA LEU A 650 -10.48 22.02 16.87
C LEU A 650 -10.82 22.55 18.27
N GLY A 651 -11.56 21.79 19.09
CA GLY A 651 -11.92 22.15 20.45
C GLY A 651 -10.70 22.25 21.40
N SER A 652 -9.77 21.32 21.32
CA SER A 652 -8.52 21.29 22.09
C SER A 652 -7.55 22.37 21.61
N LEU A 653 -7.49 22.61 20.29
CA LEU A 653 -6.72 23.70 19.69
C LEU A 653 -7.28 25.09 20.11
N PHE A 654 -8.60 25.26 20.12
CA PHE A 654 -9.22 26.48 20.63
C PHE A 654 -9.05 26.62 22.14
N ALA A 655 -9.19 25.55 22.92
CA ALA A 655 -8.99 25.59 24.37
C ALA A 655 -7.55 26.01 24.74
N SER A 656 -6.53 25.48 24.05
CA SER A 656 -5.13 25.86 24.27
C SER A 656 -4.82 27.32 23.87
N LEU A 657 -5.47 27.83 22.81
CA LEU A 657 -5.40 29.24 22.43
C LEU A 657 -6.07 30.20 23.43
N PHE A 658 -7.05 29.72 24.21
CA PHE A 658 -7.74 30.52 25.24
C PHE A 658 -7.16 30.34 26.65
N ASP A 659 -6.44 29.24 26.92
CA ASP A 659 -5.69 29.02 28.16
C ASP A 659 -4.26 29.61 28.13
N ALA A 660 -3.77 30.03 26.95
CA ALA A 660 -2.53 30.80 26.78
C ALA A 660 -2.67 32.32 27.03
N GLY A 661 -3.76 32.76 27.67
CA GLY A 661 -4.12 34.17 27.91
C GLY A 661 -3.80 34.73 29.29
#